data_AF-A0A7L9BQT6-F1
#
_entry.id   AF-A0A7L9BQT6-F1
#
_cell.length_a   1.000
_cell.length_b   1.000
_cell.length_c   1.000
_cell.angle_alpha   90.00
_cell.angle_beta   90.00
_cell.angle_gamma   90.00
#
_symmetry.space_group_name_H-M   'P 1'
#
loop_
_entity.id
_entity.type
_entity.pdbx_description
1 polymer ?
#
loop_
_entity_poly.entity_id
_entity_poly.type
_entity_poly.pdbx_seq_one_letter_code
_entity_poly.pdbx_strand_id
1 'polypeptide(L)'
;MSNPNPTIPSDEPDGAARSLMLARNLACLANDSGPAVAAIARAEPGDVVSFVMSDQGVLTGAAGGRLLASRRRPIDEAERSVAHVDVESAAAMVVCGFGLGYHVRALAERLKGTGVIFVYEPDAAMLRAVFERIDHSGWMSTTRVILLTDAEDRSAIASAAHGIEGVLAAGVTFVDHAPSLPRLGASAARFREGFAEVVRAVRTAVVTTMCQIGVTLGNLIDNASVYAASPGIEDLRGCASGRTGILVSAGPSLARNIRDLADPGVRERAVIVAVQTALKPLLAAGVRPHFVVALDHASISARFYEGLTASDVAGVTLIAEPKASPAIFASYPGAVRCPGDAILDDILGPALTRERGELPAGATVAHLGYYFARHLGCDPVVLVGQDLGFTDGQYYSAGAAIHGVWAGELNEFNTLEMMEWQRIVRMRRVLHTATDLLGRSVYTDEQMNTYRVQFERDFAADERRGLSIIDATEGGVLKRHTRVSTLRGALGPVMGAAPMAWPGPGERPDAGAVARRVSERLREVRRGVWRVREISEEARGVLAEMLAASGDDSRVNRLIERVDALGERVREERPAYALVQHLNQTGALKRFKADRSIDLADQRDPRAVQQRRIERDLSNVSWLRDSADELGAMFDARLASPRRSAARPSPGPEAAGASAGRAGVVAVIPVEAEAGGLGTPRDLAGPVWRGMNALRLTLRRLRACPEIDGIVLATSEPERIAGLIPEGERGRVTVMRLDRPALAGRAAAVRAGRLWARSCWRGGIANLSVYDEVFSPSVVARALEQAGAQAAVLAGPEWCLIDPGLVGELIRRYRAGLGAQGNPDRLLFCHAAPGLGSALIDRAIAEDLARNGRALGPLASIGSLLGYLPMAPQVDPIAKPACVVAPAAARDLCDRVIADAPDRSSRIASVLDADPDADAARAAGILSGLHRTGPTPPAEHLILDLSGVSGEMGEDVAVGAIEAHASRRPDLALTLRGDPLSHPAIERVIRSARRAGVAGIHVRTPARADIPDGLDADVISVEFEGGTGADPAAERRVRELIASRAMGGEGLCVPWIVPRLTRRDGVYSEIEGFFDRWLAEAGACVIDPLESAVEGERIGPLPVPESERARRRRTTVRVSPDGSRLRGDGTPAPASPEAPEPVPAGVA
;
A
#
# COMPACT_ATOMS: atom_id res chain seq x y z
N MET A 1 -34.43 1.18 -52.03
CA MET A 1 -35.53 1.66 -52.91
C MET A 1 -36.06 2.96 -52.31
N SER A 2 -36.05 4.02 -53.12
CA SER A 2 -36.75 5.32 -52.95
C SER A 2 -36.63 6.03 -51.59
N ASN A 3 -35.60 6.87 -51.46
CA ASN A 3 -35.55 7.95 -50.47
C ASN A 3 -36.52 9.07 -50.88
N PRO A 4 -37.48 9.50 -50.05
CA PRO A 4 -38.19 10.75 -50.30
C PRO A 4 -37.25 11.90 -49.88
N ASN A 5 -36.93 12.78 -50.82
CA ASN A 5 -36.31 14.07 -50.53
C ASN A 5 -37.13 14.82 -49.46
N PRO A 6 -36.51 15.39 -48.42
CA PRO A 6 -37.19 16.37 -47.60
C PRO A 6 -37.36 17.65 -48.42
N THR A 7 -38.61 18.01 -48.72
CA THR A 7 -39.00 19.35 -49.16
C THR A 7 -38.56 20.40 -48.15
N ILE A 8 -37.85 21.41 -48.63
CA ILE A 8 -37.29 22.54 -47.88
C ILE A 8 -38.41 23.57 -47.61
N PRO A 9 -38.69 23.98 -46.36
CA PRO A 9 -39.39 25.22 -46.08
C PRO A 9 -38.43 26.39 -46.24
N SER A 10 -38.81 27.37 -47.06
CA SER A 10 -38.03 28.58 -47.39
C SER A 10 -38.17 29.73 -46.37
N ASP A 11 -38.84 29.50 -45.24
CA ASP A 11 -39.05 30.49 -44.19
C ASP A 11 -38.33 30.09 -42.90
N GLU A 12 -37.80 31.08 -42.16
CA GLU A 12 -37.30 30.85 -40.80
C GLU A 12 -38.38 30.12 -39.98
N PRO A 13 -38.04 29.04 -39.25
CA PRO A 13 -39.03 28.32 -38.46
C PRO A 13 -39.66 29.29 -37.44
N ASP A 14 -41.00 29.34 -37.40
CA ASP A 14 -41.75 30.11 -36.40
C ASP A 14 -41.41 29.62 -34.96
N GLY A 15 -41.67 30.45 -33.94
CA GLY A 15 -41.26 30.21 -32.56
C GLY A 15 -41.72 28.87 -31.99
N ALA A 16 -42.88 28.36 -32.42
CA ALA A 16 -43.37 27.03 -32.05
C ALA A 16 -42.51 25.89 -32.65
N ALA A 17 -42.08 26.01 -33.90
CA ALA A 17 -41.24 25.02 -34.57
C ALA A 17 -39.82 24.97 -33.99
N ARG A 18 -39.25 26.14 -33.63
CA ARG A 18 -37.95 26.23 -32.93
C ARG A 18 -38.00 25.55 -31.56
N SER A 19 -39.08 25.78 -30.81
CA SER A 19 -39.28 25.18 -29.49
C SER A 19 -39.40 23.64 -29.56
N LEU A 20 -40.13 23.12 -30.55
CA LEU A 20 -40.23 21.68 -30.80
C LEU A 20 -38.88 21.05 -31.20
N MET A 21 -38.10 21.73 -32.04
CA MET A 21 -36.78 21.26 -32.48
C MET A 21 -35.80 21.17 -31.31
N LEU A 22 -35.76 22.22 -30.49
CA LEU A 22 -34.96 22.23 -29.27
C LEU A 22 -35.34 21.06 -28.35
N ALA A 23 -36.64 20.86 -28.10
CA ALA A 23 -37.11 19.79 -27.22
C ALA A 23 -36.65 18.41 -27.73
N ARG A 24 -36.71 18.17 -29.05
CA ARG A 24 -36.22 16.93 -29.68
C ARG A 24 -34.71 16.74 -29.49
N ASN A 25 -33.91 17.78 -29.71
CA ASN A 25 -32.47 17.72 -29.51
C ASN A 25 -32.10 17.48 -28.04
N LEU A 26 -32.72 18.20 -27.10
CA LEU A 26 -32.47 18.05 -25.67
C LEU A 26 -32.91 16.68 -25.13
N ALA A 27 -33.99 16.10 -25.66
CA ALA A 27 -34.43 14.76 -25.27
C ALA A 27 -33.37 13.68 -25.54
N CYS A 28 -32.58 13.81 -26.62
CA CYS A 28 -31.48 12.89 -26.91
C CYS A 28 -30.32 12.99 -25.91
N LEU A 29 -30.18 14.11 -25.19
CA LEU A 29 -29.08 14.38 -24.26
C LEU A 29 -29.48 14.22 -22.78
N ALA A 30 -30.78 14.16 -22.48
CA ALA A 30 -31.33 14.28 -21.13
C ALA A 30 -30.81 13.23 -20.14
N ASN A 31 -30.56 12.00 -20.60
CA ASN A 31 -30.14 10.90 -19.73
C ASN A 31 -28.71 11.08 -19.18
N ASP A 32 -27.82 11.66 -19.97
CA ASP A 32 -26.37 11.67 -19.67
C ASP A 32 -25.79 13.08 -19.50
N SER A 33 -26.54 14.11 -19.89
CA SER A 33 -26.07 15.51 -19.94
C SER A 33 -26.97 16.45 -19.12
N GLY A 34 -27.57 15.97 -18.03
CA GLY A 34 -28.57 16.69 -17.23
C GLY A 34 -28.21 18.16 -16.91
N PRO A 35 -27.03 18.44 -16.32
CA PRO A 35 -26.59 19.82 -16.06
C PRO A 35 -26.50 20.70 -17.32
N ALA A 36 -25.94 20.16 -18.41
CA ALA A 36 -25.84 20.86 -19.68
C ALA A 36 -27.22 21.13 -20.30
N VAL A 37 -28.12 20.15 -20.27
CA VAL A 37 -29.50 20.29 -20.75
C VAL A 37 -30.23 21.39 -19.97
N ALA A 38 -30.09 21.42 -18.64
CA ALA A 38 -30.66 22.47 -17.81
C ALA A 38 -30.07 23.86 -18.12
N ALA A 39 -28.75 23.94 -18.33
CA ALA A 39 -28.08 25.20 -18.71
C ALA A 39 -28.57 25.72 -20.06
N ILE A 40 -28.66 24.85 -21.08
CA ILE A 40 -29.15 25.20 -22.43
C ILE A 40 -30.63 25.59 -22.39
N ALA A 41 -31.45 24.87 -21.62
CA ALA A 41 -32.87 25.17 -21.50
C ALA A 41 -33.12 26.56 -20.88
N ARG A 42 -32.25 27.01 -19.96
CA ARG A 42 -32.34 28.30 -19.27
C ARG A 42 -31.62 29.45 -19.98
N ALA A 43 -30.70 29.15 -20.90
CA ALA A 43 -29.94 30.17 -21.62
C ALA A 43 -30.85 30.94 -22.58
N GLU A 44 -30.63 32.25 -22.69
CA GLU A 44 -31.25 33.06 -23.74
C GLU A 44 -30.41 32.92 -25.03
N PRO A 45 -31.00 32.51 -26.16
CA PRO A 45 -30.26 32.25 -27.39
C PRO A 45 -29.52 33.47 -27.94
N GLY A 46 -30.08 34.68 -27.78
CA GLY A 46 -29.56 35.95 -28.31
C GLY A 46 -29.19 35.90 -29.81
N ASP A 47 -28.53 36.96 -30.31
CA ASP A 47 -27.86 36.99 -31.62
C ASP A 47 -26.42 36.45 -31.53
N VAL A 48 -26.20 35.44 -30.68
CA VAL A 48 -24.87 34.90 -30.37
C VAL A 48 -24.24 34.20 -31.59
N VAL A 49 -25.08 33.62 -32.44
CA VAL A 49 -24.70 32.99 -33.70
C VAL A 49 -25.48 33.62 -34.84
N SER A 50 -24.78 34.16 -35.83
CA SER A 50 -25.40 34.56 -37.10
C SER A 50 -25.45 33.36 -38.04
N PHE A 51 -26.64 33.02 -38.55
CA PHE A 51 -26.85 31.88 -39.44
C PHE A 51 -27.00 32.33 -40.89
N VAL A 52 -26.43 31.57 -41.82
CA VAL A 52 -26.54 31.79 -43.28
C VAL A 52 -26.71 30.42 -43.95
N MET A 53 -27.47 30.34 -45.04
CA MET A 53 -27.55 29.11 -45.83
C MET A 53 -26.28 28.90 -46.65
N SER A 54 -25.72 27.69 -46.63
CA SER A 54 -24.56 27.32 -47.45
C SER A 54 -24.95 26.81 -48.83
N ASP A 55 -23.96 26.64 -49.73
CA ASP A 55 -24.14 26.07 -51.07
C ASP A 55 -24.63 24.61 -51.03
N GLN A 56 -24.52 23.93 -49.87
CA GLN A 56 -25.02 22.57 -49.64
C GLN A 56 -26.46 22.53 -49.09
N GLY A 57 -27.14 23.68 -48.97
CA GLY A 57 -28.52 23.74 -48.46
C GLY A 57 -28.64 23.45 -46.96
N VAL A 58 -27.53 23.56 -46.21
CA VAL A 58 -27.51 23.46 -44.74
C VAL A 58 -27.05 24.77 -44.12
N LEU A 59 -27.46 25.03 -42.88
CA LEU A 59 -27.08 26.25 -42.16
C LEU A 59 -25.59 26.25 -41.81
N THR A 60 -24.89 27.32 -42.14
CA THR A 60 -23.57 27.66 -41.59
C THR A 60 -23.73 28.90 -40.71
N GLY A 61 -22.70 29.29 -39.97
CA GLY A 61 -22.81 30.44 -39.08
C GLY A 61 -21.51 30.92 -38.47
N ALA A 62 -21.58 32.10 -37.86
CA ALA A 62 -20.45 32.74 -37.19
C ALA A 62 -20.84 33.20 -35.78
N ALA A 63 -19.90 33.05 -34.84
CA ALA A 63 -20.01 33.57 -33.48
C ALA A 63 -18.83 34.51 -33.21
N GLY A 64 -19.10 35.72 -32.69
CA GLY A 64 -18.06 36.72 -32.42
C GLY A 64 -17.20 37.07 -33.65
N GLY A 65 -17.79 37.11 -34.84
CA GLY A 65 -17.10 37.42 -36.11
C GLY A 65 -16.25 36.28 -36.69
N ARG A 66 -16.22 35.10 -36.07
CA ARG A 66 -15.52 33.91 -36.58
C ARG A 66 -16.51 32.88 -37.11
N LEU A 67 -16.23 32.35 -38.29
CA LEU A 67 -16.99 31.24 -38.88
C LEU A 67 -16.82 29.97 -38.03
N LEU A 68 -17.93 29.31 -37.72
CA LEU A 68 -17.98 28.04 -37.00
C LEU A 68 -17.88 26.83 -37.94
N ALA A 69 -18.14 27.04 -39.23
CA ALA A 69 -17.96 26.08 -40.31
C ALA A 69 -17.80 26.83 -41.65
N SER A 70 -17.43 26.11 -42.69
CA SER A 70 -17.23 26.60 -44.05
C SER A 70 -18.49 27.31 -44.54
N ARG A 71 -18.28 28.47 -45.17
CA ARG A 71 -19.38 29.26 -45.73
C ARG A 71 -20.05 28.57 -46.92
N ARG A 72 -19.30 27.72 -47.63
CA ARG A 72 -19.76 27.06 -48.87
C ARG A 72 -20.10 25.60 -48.65
N ARG A 73 -19.19 24.82 -48.05
CA ARG A 73 -19.29 23.35 -47.95
C ARG A 73 -19.00 22.86 -46.52
N PRO A 74 -19.88 23.17 -45.54
CA PRO A 74 -19.66 22.85 -44.13
C PRO A 74 -19.64 21.34 -43.83
N ILE A 75 -20.38 20.52 -44.58
CA ILE A 75 -20.40 19.06 -44.35
C ILE A 75 -19.07 18.42 -44.74
N ASP A 76 -18.51 18.80 -45.89
CA ASP A 76 -17.26 18.19 -46.38
C ASP A 76 -16.04 18.69 -45.59
N GLU A 77 -16.12 19.89 -45.01
CA GLU A 77 -15.13 20.33 -44.03
C GLU A 77 -15.18 19.44 -42.78
N ALA A 78 -16.37 19.22 -42.24
CA ALA A 78 -16.56 18.36 -41.07
C ALA A 78 -16.03 16.93 -41.32
N GLU A 79 -16.40 16.30 -42.43
CA GLU A 79 -15.92 14.96 -42.82
C GLU A 79 -14.39 14.90 -42.94
N ARG A 80 -13.79 15.87 -43.63
CA ARG A 80 -12.32 15.94 -43.78
C ARG A 80 -11.62 16.18 -42.44
N SER A 81 -12.21 17.01 -41.57
CA SER A 81 -11.61 17.36 -40.29
C SER A 81 -11.46 16.15 -39.37
N VAL A 82 -12.35 15.16 -39.48
CA VAL A 82 -12.32 13.97 -38.62
C VAL A 82 -11.76 12.74 -39.33
N ALA A 83 -11.54 12.76 -40.65
CA ALA A 83 -11.14 11.59 -41.44
C ALA A 83 -9.91 10.83 -40.91
N HIS A 84 -8.95 11.54 -40.30
CA HIS A 84 -7.73 10.96 -39.73
C HIS A 84 -7.92 10.30 -38.35
N VAL A 85 -9.08 10.49 -37.70
CA VAL A 85 -9.38 9.91 -36.40
C VAL A 85 -9.57 8.41 -36.54
N ASP A 86 -8.81 7.62 -35.77
CA ASP A 86 -8.96 6.17 -35.70
C ASP A 86 -10.08 5.81 -34.71
N VAL A 87 -11.21 5.36 -35.26
CA VAL A 87 -12.42 4.97 -34.51
C VAL A 87 -12.44 3.47 -34.17
N GLU A 88 -11.50 2.70 -34.72
CA GLU A 88 -11.37 1.27 -34.46
C GLU A 88 -10.58 1.03 -33.16
N SER A 89 -9.44 1.71 -32.99
CA SER A 89 -8.61 1.56 -31.78
C SER A 89 -9.12 2.33 -30.55
N ALA A 90 -10.05 3.28 -30.73
CA ALA A 90 -10.65 4.05 -29.64
C ALA A 90 -12.19 4.00 -29.69
N ALA A 91 -12.82 3.74 -28.54
CA ALA A 91 -14.28 3.64 -28.44
C ALA A 91 -14.94 4.93 -27.92
N ALA A 92 -14.16 5.80 -27.30
CA ALA A 92 -14.62 7.09 -26.81
C ALA A 92 -13.91 8.24 -27.55
N MET A 93 -14.70 9.15 -28.11
CA MET A 93 -14.21 10.37 -28.76
C MET A 93 -14.47 11.56 -27.85
N VAL A 94 -13.46 12.41 -27.63
CA VAL A 94 -13.56 13.58 -26.76
C VAL A 94 -13.34 14.83 -27.59
N VAL A 95 -14.43 15.54 -27.88
CA VAL A 95 -14.46 16.68 -28.79
C VAL A 95 -14.41 17.99 -27.99
N CYS A 96 -13.43 18.85 -28.29
CA CYS A 96 -13.37 20.20 -27.74
C CYS A 96 -14.07 21.19 -28.68
N GLY A 97 -15.32 21.53 -28.36
CA GLY A 97 -16.16 22.48 -29.09
C GLY A 97 -17.26 21.79 -29.89
N PHE A 98 -18.51 22.18 -29.65
CA PHE A 98 -19.65 21.68 -30.42
C PHE A 98 -19.83 22.47 -31.72
N GLY A 99 -19.58 23.79 -31.70
CA GLY A 99 -19.79 24.65 -32.87
C GLY A 99 -21.22 24.51 -33.41
N LEU A 100 -21.35 24.10 -34.68
CA LEU A 100 -22.64 23.77 -35.31
C LEU A 100 -22.97 22.26 -35.32
N GLY A 101 -22.12 21.41 -34.70
CA GLY A 101 -22.36 19.97 -34.53
C GLY A 101 -22.04 19.09 -35.75
N TYR A 102 -21.57 19.64 -36.87
CA TYR A 102 -21.33 18.85 -38.09
C TYR A 102 -20.17 17.84 -37.97
N HIS A 103 -19.05 18.22 -37.34
CA HIS A 103 -17.94 17.29 -37.09
C HIS A 103 -18.31 16.22 -36.07
N VAL A 104 -19.15 16.55 -35.10
CA VAL A 104 -19.69 15.59 -34.12
C VAL A 104 -20.59 14.57 -34.84
N ARG A 105 -21.46 15.03 -35.75
CA ARG A 105 -22.26 14.14 -36.61
C ARG A 105 -21.37 13.21 -37.45
N ALA A 106 -20.35 13.76 -38.12
CA ALA A 106 -19.45 12.97 -38.95
C ALA A 106 -18.69 11.89 -38.14
N LEU A 107 -18.34 12.17 -36.88
CA LEU A 107 -17.78 11.17 -35.97
C LEU A 107 -18.82 10.10 -35.57
N ALA A 108 -20.04 10.51 -35.25
CA ALA A 108 -21.12 9.59 -34.87
C ALA A 108 -21.43 8.59 -35.99
N GLU A 109 -21.52 9.07 -37.23
CA GLU A 109 -21.74 8.24 -38.42
C GLU A 109 -20.60 7.23 -38.63
N ARG A 110 -19.35 7.62 -38.37
CA ARG A 110 -18.19 6.72 -38.44
C ARG A 110 -18.15 5.71 -37.30
N LEU A 111 -18.63 6.05 -36.12
CA LEU A 111 -18.73 5.15 -34.97
C LEU A 111 -19.86 4.12 -35.11
N LYS A 112 -20.85 4.38 -35.97
CA LYS A 112 -22.00 3.47 -36.23
C LYS A 112 -22.70 3.01 -34.93
N GLY A 113 -22.79 3.87 -33.92
CA GLY A 113 -23.39 3.55 -32.61
C GLY A 113 -22.56 2.63 -31.71
N THR A 114 -21.35 2.22 -32.10
CA THR A 114 -20.50 1.31 -31.32
C THR A 114 -19.65 2.00 -30.24
N GLY A 115 -19.78 3.32 -30.09
CA GLY A 115 -18.93 4.11 -29.20
C GLY A 115 -19.68 5.30 -28.58
N VAL A 116 -18.94 6.11 -27.84
CA VAL A 116 -19.45 7.29 -27.13
C VAL A 116 -18.72 8.54 -27.59
N ILE A 117 -19.43 9.66 -27.67
CA ILE A 117 -18.83 10.98 -27.94
C ILE A 117 -19.07 11.90 -26.74
N PHE A 118 -18.00 12.33 -26.10
CA PHE A 118 -18.01 13.43 -25.14
C PHE A 118 -17.75 14.73 -25.88
N VAL A 119 -18.55 15.76 -25.63
CA VAL A 119 -18.36 17.09 -26.20
C VAL A 119 -18.26 18.11 -25.08
N TYR A 120 -17.17 18.87 -25.06
CA TYR A 120 -17.04 20.04 -24.21
C TYR A 120 -17.41 21.31 -24.98
N GLU A 121 -18.45 22.00 -24.51
CA GLU A 121 -18.89 23.28 -25.06
C GLU A 121 -19.46 24.15 -23.91
N PRO A 122 -18.71 25.16 -23.44
CA PRO A 122 -19.15 25.98 -22.31
C PRO A 122 -20.22 27.03 -22.66
N ASP A 123 -20.42 27.33 -23.95
CA ASP A 123 -21.37 28.36 -24.36
C ASP A 123 -22.79 27.78 -24.53
N ALA A 124 -23.54 27.74 -23.43
CA ALA A 124 -24.92 27.27 -23.40
C ALA A 124 -25.86 28.09 -24.28
N ALA A 125 -25.61 29.39 -24.46
CA ALA A 125 -26.42 30.26 -25.33
C ALA A 125 -26.19 29.93 -26.81
N MET A 126 -24.93 29.69 -27.20
CA MET A 126 -24.59 29.21 -28.54
C MET A 126 -25.23 27.85 -28.83
N LEU A 127 -25.12 26.90 -27.90
CA LEU A 127 -25.77 25.58 -28.02
C LEU A 127 -27.29 25.71 -28.15
N ARG A 128 -27.91 26.60 -27.37
CA ARG A 128 -29.34 26.91 -27.45
C ARG A 128 -29.72 27.45 -28.83
N ALA A 129 -28.98 28.44 -29.33
CA ALA A 129 -29.22 29.03 -30.65
C ALA A 129 -29.10 28.01 -31.80
N VAL A 130 -28.16 27.06 -31.68
CA VAL A 130 -27.94 25.96 -32.64
C VAL A 130 -29.06 24.93 -32.55
N PHE A 131 -29.41 24.44 -31.36
CA PHE A 131 -30.44 23.40 -31.18
C PHE A 131 -31.87 23.85 -31.50
N GLU A 132 -32.12 25.16 -31.56
CA GLU A 132 -33.40 25.72 -32.04
C GLU A 132 -33.51 25.76 -33.58
N ARG A 133 -32.40 25.64 -34.30
CA ARG A 133 -32.33 25.86 -35.77
C ARG A 133 -31.80 24.67 -36.57
N ILE A 134 -31.01 23.80 -35.94
CA ILE A 134 -30.43 22.61 -36.57
C ILE A 134 -30.93 21.37 -35.82
N ASP A 135 -31.57 20.46 -36.54
CA ASP A 135 -32.05 19.18 -36.00
C ASP A 135 -30.89 18.16 -35.96
N HIS A 136 -30.42 17.84 -34.76
CA HIS A 136 -29.37 16.85 -34.50
C HIS A 136 -29.93 15.51 -33.98
N SER A 137 -31.24 15.41 -33.72
CA SER A 137 -31.87 14.25 -33.10
C SER A 137 -31.68 12.95 -33.89
N GLY A 138 -31.56 13.04 -35.23
CA GLY A 138 -31.41 11.88 -36.11
C GLY A 138 -30.14 11.05 -35.85
N TRP A 139 -29.01 11.68 -35.56
CA TRP A 139 -27.75 10.99 -35.29
C TRP A 139 -27.45 10.87 -33.79
N MET A 140 -27.94 11.81 -32.97
CA MET A 140 -27.82 11.70 -31.50
C MET A 140 -28.66 10.57 -30.91
N SER A 141 -29.69 10.09 -31.61
CA SER A 141 -30.49 8.94 -31.19
C SER A 141 -29.83 7.59 -31.45
N THR A 142 -28.83 7.53 -32.35
CA THR A 142 -28.14 6.28 -32.72
C THR A 142 -26.77 6.14 -32.07
N THR A 143 -26.11 7.26 -31.76
CA THR A 143 -24.81 7.29 -31.08
C THR A 143 -24.93 8.08 -29.79
N ARG A 144 -24.45 7.50 -28.69
CA ARG A 144 -24.52 8.13 -27.36
C ARG A 144 -23.59 9.35 -27.31
N VAL A 145 -24.17 10.52 -27.06
CA VAL A 145 -23.48 11.82 -27.02
C VAL A 145 -23.68 12.43 -25.64
N ILE A 146 -22.57 12.85 -25.03
CA ILE A 146 -22.52 13.40 -23.68
C ILE A 146 -21.97 14.81 -23.78
N LEU A 147 -22.75 15.80 -23.35
CA LEU A 147 -22.40 17.20 -23.42
C LEU A 147 -22.00 17.74 -22.04
N LEU A 148 -20.85 18.40 -22.00
CA LEU A 148 -20.26 18.97 -20.79
C LEU A 148 -20.01 20.47 -21.01
N THR A 149 -20.51 21.30 -20.10
CA THR A 149 -20.46 22.77 -20.23
C THR A 149 -19.46 23.43 -19.26
N ASP A 150 -18.91 22.68 -18.33
CA ASP A 150 -17.91 23.17 -17.37
C ASP A 150 -16.64 22.33 -17.48
N ALA A 151 -15.51 23.01 -17.75
CA ALA A 151 -14.20 22.37 -17.86
C ALA A 151 -13.71 21.81 -16.51
N GLU A 152 -14.23 22.33 -15.41
CA GLU A 152 -13.77 22.00 -14.06
C GLU A 152 -14.72 21.04 -13.35
N ASP A 153 -15.90 20.73 -13.89
CA ASP A 153 -16.86 19.79 -13.28
C ASP A 153 -16.45 18.32 -13.50
N ARG A 154 -15.45 17.90 -12.72
CA ARG A 154 -14.96 16.52 -12.72
C ARG A 154 -16.01 15.52 -12.26
N SER A 155 -16.94 15.93 -11.41
CA SER A 155 -18.03 15.08 -10.91
C SER A 155 -19.01 14.76 -12.04
N ALA A 156 -19.30 15.71 -12.93
CA ALA A 156 -20.09 15.45 -14.15
C ALA A 156 -19.36 14.49 -15.10
N ILE A 157 -18.04 14.66 -15.31
CA ILE A 157 -17.25 13.72 -16.13
C ILE A 157 -17.29 12.31 -15.54
N ALA A 158 -17.06 12.18 -14.23
CA ALA A 158 -17.09 10.89 -13.53
C ALA A 158 -18.49 10.25 -13.54
N SER A 159 -19.55 11.05 -13.42
CA SER A 159 -20.92 10.58 -13.56
C SER A 159 -21.20 10.08 -14.98
N ALA A 160 -20.70 10.79 -16.00
CA ALA A 160 -20.88 10.41 -17.39
C ALA A 160 -20.06 9.17 -17.78
N ALA A 161 -18.91 8.95 -17.14
CA ALA A 161 -18.09 7.75 -17.29
C ALA A 161 -18.69 6.51 -16.63
N HIS A 162 -19.61 6.70 -15.67
CA HIS A 162 -20.22 5.60 -14.94
C HIS A 162 -21.10 4.72 -15.84
N GLY A 163 -20.88 3.41 -15.79
CA GLY A 163 -21.59 2.43 -16.61
C GLY A 163 -21.06 2.29 -18.04
N ILE A 164 -20.01 3.03 -18.42
CA ILE A 164 -19.31 2.89 -19.73
C ILE A 164 -17.81 2.68 -19.56
N GLU A 165 -17.39 2.14 -18.42
CA GLU A 165 -15.99 1.91 -18.07
C GLU A 165 -15.29 1.01 -19.10
N GLY A 166 -16.00 -0.01 -19.63
CA GLY A 166 -15.50 -0.89 -20.70
C GLY A 166 -15.25 -0.16 -22.03
N VAL A 167 -16.07 0.85 -22.35
CA VAL A 167 -15.90 1.70 -23.54
C VAL A 167 -14.65 2.57 -23.36
N LEU A 168 -14.49 3.21 -22.21
CA LEU A 168 -13.30 4.00 -21.90
C LEU A 168 -12.03 3.14 -21.87
N ALA A 169 -12.09 1.94 -21.32
CA ALA A 169 -10.99 0.96 -21.33
C ALA A 169 -10.64 0.46 -22.75
N ALA A 170 -11.56 0.59 -23.71
CA ALA A 170 -11.34 0.24 -25.09
C ALA A 170 -10.60 1.33 -25.89
N GLY A 171 -10.33 2.50 -25.30
CA GLY A 171 -9.49 3.55 -25.88
C GLY A 171 -10.21 4.89 -26.00
N VAL A 172 -9.47 5.98 -25.80
CA VAL A 172 -9.97 7.37 -25.81
C VAL A 172 -9.13 8.19 -26.79
N THR A 173 -9.79 8.95 -27.67
CA THR A 173 -9.12 9.88 -28.59
C THR A 173 -9.68 11.29 -28.42
N PHE A 174 -8.80 12.27 -28.25
CA PHE A 174 -9.16 13.68 -28.25
C PHE A 174 -9.23 14.21 -29.69
N VAL A 175 -10.30 14.94 -30.00
CA VAL A 175 -10.54 15.54 -31.32
C VAL A 175 -10.73 17.04 -31.15
N ASP A 176 -9.94 17.80 -31.89
CA ASP A 176 -10.01 19.26 -31.90
C ASP A 176 -10.94 19.77 -32.98
N HIS A 177 -11.88 20.62 -32.59
CA HIS A 177 -12.63 21.43 -33.54
C HIS A 177 -11.92 22.78 -33.73
N ALA A 178 -11.09 22.87 -34.76
CA ALA A 178 -10.24 24.03 -35.03
C ALA A 178 -11.00 25.39 -35.00
N PRO A 179 -12.24 25.53 -35.53
CA PRO A 179 -13.00 26.77 -35.41
C PRO A 179 -13.41 27.14 -33.98
N SER A 180 -13.61 26.16 -33.09
CA SER A 180 -14.02 26.42 -31.70
C SER A 180 -12.84 26.65 -30.76
N LEU A 181 -11.68 26.04 -31.01
CA LEU A 181 -10.51 26.11 -30.12
C LEU A 181 -10.10 27.54 -29.69
N PRO A 182 -9.98 28.54 -30.59
CA PRO A 182 -9.62 29.89 -30.20
C PRO A 182 -10.60 30.54 -29.21
N ARG A 183 -11.89 30.16 -29.27
CA ARG A 183 -12.93 30.65 -28.34
C ARG A 183 -12.85 29.93 -27.00
N LEU A 184 -12.62 28.61 -27.02
CA LEU A 184 -12.47 27.82 -25.80
C LEU A 184 -11.22 28.20 -25.00
N GLY A 185 -10.14 28.59 -25.70
CA GLY A 185 -8.89 29.04 -25.09
C GLY A 185 -8.35 28.05 -24.07
N ALA A 186 -7.92 28.55 -22.90
CA ALA A 186 -7.37 27.73 -21.83
C ALA A 186 -8.37 26.73 -21.22
N SER A 187 -9.69 26.94 -21.39
CA SER A 187 -10.70 26.03 -20.82
C SER A 187 -10.68 24.65 -21.48
N ALA A 188 -10.35 24.56 -22.77
CA ALA A 188 -10.19 23.28 -23.46
C ALA A 188 -9.04 22.46 -22.86
N ALA A 189 -7.92 23.10 -22.52
CA ALA A 189 -6.78 22.43 -21.88
C ALA A 189 -7.14 21.92 -20.47
N ARG A 190 -7.82 22.74 -19.66
CA ARG A 190 -8.30 22.34 -18.31
C ARG A 190 -9.27 21.16 -18.39
N PHE A 191 -10.22 21.21 -19.34
CA PHE A 191 -11.16 20.11 -19.58
C PHE A 191 -10.42 18.82 -19.95
N ARG A 192 -9.45 18.87 -20.88
CA ARG A 192 -8.65 17.71 -21.29
C ARG A 192 -7.92 17.07 -20.12
N GLU A 193 -7.29 17.89 -19.28
CA GLU A 193 -6.59 17.43 -18.10
C GLU A 193 -7.54 16.75 -17.11
N GLY A 194 -8.67 17.39 -16.78
CA GLY A 194 -9.70 16.82 -15.91
C GLY A 194 -10.30 15.52 -16.45
N PHE A 195 -10.57 15.45 -17.75
CA PHE A 195 -11.08 14.25 -18.40
C PHE A 195 -10.06 13.11 -18.37
N ALA A 196 -8.79 13.40 -18.69
CA ALA A 196 -7.72 12.42 -18.63
C ALA A 196 -7.50 11.87 -17.20
N GLU A 197 -7.68 12.70 -16.17
CA GLU A 197 -7.65 12.26 -14.78
C GLU A 197 -8.77 11.27 -14.46
N VAL A 198 -10.01 11.54 -14.86
CA VAL A 198 -11.14 10.62 -14.65
C VAL A 198 -10.95 9.32 -15.42
N VAL A 199 -10.48 9.36 -16.67
CA VAL A 199 -10.19 8.16 -17.46
C VAL A 199 -9.11 7.29 -16.81
N ARG A 200 -8.06 7.91 -16.25
CA ARG A 200 -7.03 7.16 -15.49
C ARG A 200 -7.66 6.46 -14.28
N ALA A 201 -8.47 7.17 -13.49
CA ALA A 201 -9.18 6.60 -12.35
C ALA A 201 -10.07 5.40 -12.76
N VAL A 202 -10.86 5.55 -13.83
CA VAL A 202 -11.72 4.48 -14.37
C VAL A 202 -10.89 3.28 -14.82
N ARG A 203 -9.80 3.51 -15.56
CA ARG A 203 -8.91 2.44 -16.03
C ARG A 203 -8.30 1.68 -14.85
N THR A 204 -7.83 2.38 -13.82
CA THR A 204 -7.28 1.78 -12.61
C THR A 204 -8.32 0.94 -11.87
N ALA A 205 -9.57 1.40 -11.77
CA ALA A 205 -10.67 0.62 -11.21
C ALA A 205 -10.98 -0.66 -12.01
N VAL A 206 -11.00 -0.58 -13.35
CA VAL A 206 -11.22 -1.74 -14.23
C VAL A 206 -10.10 -2.77 -14.09
N VAL A 207 -8.83 -2.33 -14.18
CA VAL A 207 -7.67 -3.22 -14.04
C VAL A 207 -7.66 -3.89 -12.67
N THR A 208 -7.92 -3.14 -11.61
CA THR A 208 -7.98 -3.70 -10.24
C THR A 208 -9.07 -4.76 -10.13
N THR A 209 -10.25 -4.50 -10.68
CA THR A 209 -11.36 -5.48 -10.70
C THR A 209 -10.96 -6.76 -11.43
N MET A 210 -10.35 -6.62 -12.62
CA MET A 210 -9.89 -7.76 -13.42
C MET A 210 -8.80 -8.57 -12.71
N CYS A 211 -7.86 -7.91 -12.00
CA CYS A 211 -6.81 -8.61 -11.26
C CYS A 211 -7.33 -9.31 -9.98
N GLN A 212 -8.41 -8.80 -9.37
CA GLN A 212 -8.91 -9.28 -8.08
C GLN A 212 -10.13 -10.20 -8.18
N ILE A 213 -10.66 -10.44 -9.38
CA ILE A 213 -11.90 -11.21 -9.57
C ILE A 213 -11.82 -12.64 -9.04
N GLY A 214 -10.70 -13.34 -9.25
CA GLY A 214 -10.50 -14.69 -8.74
C GLY A 214 -10.46 -14.74 -7.20
N VAL A 215 -9.81 -13.76 -6.57
CA VAL A 215 -9.80 -13.62 -5.10
C VAL A 215 -11.20 -13.30 -4.58
N THR A 216 -11.90 -12.40 -5.25
CA THR A 216 -13.28 -11.99 -4.91
C THR A 216 -14.23 -13.18 -4.94
N LEU A 217 -14.25 -13.95 -6.03
CA LEU A 217 -15.08 -15.14 -6.14
C LEU A 217 -14.68 -16.21 -5.12
N GLY A 218 -13.37 -16.41 -4.90
CA GLY A 218 -12.88 -17.30 -3.86
C GLY A 218 -13.40 -16.95 -2.46
N ASN A 219 -13.34 -15.67 -2.08
CA ASN A 219 -13.86 -15.18 -0.81
C ASN A 219 -15.37 -15.35 -0.70
N LEU A 220 -16.13 -15.05 -1.77
CA LEU A 220 -17.58 -15.24 -1.79
C LEU A 220 -17.96 -16.70 -1.53
N ILE A 221 -17.26 -17.65 -2.17
CA ILE A 221 -17.47 -19.09 -1.96
C ILE A 221 -17.16 -19.48 -0.51
N ASP A 222 -16.02 -19.03 0.02
CA ASP A 222 -15.60 -19.33 1.40
C ASP A 222 -16.57 -18.73 2.45
N ASN A 223 -17.14 -17.56 2.16
CA ASN A 223 -18.06 -16.85 3.05
C ASN A 223 -19.53 -17.25 2.88
N ALA A 224 -19.90 -18.05 1.88
CA ALA A 224 -21.29 -18.39 1.55
C ALA A 224 -22.10 -18.87 2.77
N SER A 225 -21.48 -19.68 3.64
CA SER A 225 -22.15 -20.18 4.86
C SER A 225 -22.36 -19.09 5.90
N VAL A 226 -21.35 -18.23 6.11
CA VAL A 226 -21.43 -17.11 7.06
C VAL A 226 -22.47 -16.10 6.59
N TYR A 227 -22.44 -15.77 5.30
CA TYR A 227 -23.43 -14.90 4.66
C TYR A 227 -24.86 -15.42 4.85
N ALA A 228 -25.12 -16.67 4.48
CA ALA A 228 -26.43 -17.29 4.60
C ALA A 228 -26.94 -17.31 6.06
N ALA A 229 -26.03 -17.50 7.04
CA ALA A 229 -26.38 -17.50 8.45
C ALA A 229 -26.50 -16.10 9.09
N SER A 230 -25.83 -15.08 8.54
CA SER A 230 -25.76 -13.74 9.14
C SER A 230 -26.95 -12.86 8.71
N PRO A 231 -27.47 -11.99 9.60
CA PRO A 231 -28.53 -11.04 9.24
C PRO A 231 -28.11 -10.06 8.14
N GLY A 232 -29.10 -9.54 7.42
CA GLY A 232 -28.93 -8.43 6.49
C GLY A 232 -28.82 -7.07 7.20
N ILE A 233 -28.97 -6.01 6.41
CA ILE A 233 -29.05 -4.61 6.83
C ILE A 233 -30.38 -3.95 6.44
N GLU A 234 -31.33 -4.65 5.81
CA GLU A 234 -32.59 -4.05 5.35
C GLU A 234 -33.41 -3.46 6.50
N ASP A 235 -33.45 -4.13 7.65
CA ASP A 235 -34.10 -3.65 8.88
C ASP A 235 -33.47 -2.36 9.45
N LEU A 236 -32.26 -2.01 9.01
CA LEU A 236 -31.58 -0.78 9.38
C LEU A 236 -31.88 0.39 8.42
N ARG A 237 -32.57 0.15 7.30
CA ARG A 237 -32.87 1.19 6.32
C ARG A 237 -33.66 2.32 6.95
N GLY A 238 -33.12 3.54 6.89
CA GLY A 238 -33.78 4.74 7.42
C GLY A 238 -33.93 4.80 8.95
N CYS A 239 -33.35 3.87 9.72
CA CYS A 239 -33.54 3.84 11.18
C CYS A 239 -32.90 5.05 11.91
N ALA A 240 -31.99 5.76 11.23
CA ALA A 240 -31.35 6.99 11.70
C ALA A 240 -31.68 8.18 10.77
N SER A 241 -32.88 8.19 10.16
CA SER A 241 -33.30 9.26 9.25
C SER A 241 -33.18 10.65 9.88
N GLY A 242 -32.48 11.55 9.18
CA GLY A 242 -32.25 12.94 9.63
C GLY A 242 -31.28 13.08 10.82
N ARG A 243 -30.60 12.00 11.21
CA ARG A 243 -29.55 12.05 12.23
C ARG A 243 -28.20 12.30 11.59
N THR A 244 -27.30 12.92 12.34
CA THR A 244 -25.90 13.04 11.92
C THR A 244 -25.23 11.66 11.91
N GLY A 245 -24.68 11.29 10.77
CA GLY A 245 -23.83 10.11 10.61
C GLY A 245 -22.37 10.50 10.51
N ILE A 246 -21.53 10.04 11.43
CA ILE A 246 -20.09 10.30 11.46
C ILE A 246 -19.38 9.09 10.85
N LEU A 247 -18.80 9.27 9.67
CA LEU A 247 -17.93 8.29 9.04
C LEU A 247 -16.49 8.55 9.48
N VAL A 248 -15.93 7.60 10.23
CA VAL A 248 -14.57 7.67 10.75
C VAL A 248 -13.65 6.77 9.93
N SER A 249 -12.76 7.42 9.18
CA SER A 249 -11.72 6.80 8.36
C SER A 249 -10.36 6.80 9.06
N ALA A 250 -9.38 6.07 8.53
CA ALA A 250 -8.08 5.84 9.17
C ALA A 250 -6.94 6.70 8.60
N GLY A 251 -7.25 7.86 8.03
CA GLY A 251 -6.24 8.80 7.55
C GLY A 251 -5.51 9.51 8.69
N PRO A 252 -4.31 10.06 8.45
CA PRO A 252 -3.47 10.67 9.49
C PRO A 252 -4.16 11.77 10.30
N SER A 253 -5.06 12.54 9.69
CA SER A 253 -5.78 13.62 10.36
C SER A 253 -6.70 13.17 11.50
N LEU A 254 -7.09 11.88 11.58
CA LEU A 254 -7.94 11.36 12.67
C LEU A 254 -7.39 11.70 14.06
N ALA A 255 -6.07 11.71 14.22
CA ALA A 255 -5.42 12.02 15.49
C ALA A 255 -5.78 13.42 16.04
N ARG A 256 -6.19 14.35 15.17
CA ARG A 256 -6.52 15.75 15.54
C ARG A 256 -7.83 15.85 16.31
N ASN A 257 -8.79 14.99 16.00
CA ASN A 257 -10.17 15.15 16.47
C ASN A 257 -10.80 13.87 17.03
N ILE A 258 -10.04 12.77 17.12
CA ILE A 258 -10.50 11.53 17.77
C ILE A 258 -11.02 11.75 19.20
N ARG A 259 -10.49 12.76 19.92
CA ARG A 259 -10.93 13.10 21.27
C ARG A 259 -12.32 13.72 21.31
N ASP A 260 -12.71 14.52 20.30
CA ASP A 260 -14.05 15.10 20.23
C ASP A 260 -15.12 14.00 20.04
N LEU A 261 -14.76 12.85 19.45
CA LEU A 261 -15.65 11.68 19.36
C LEU A 261 -15.87 10.97 20.71
N ALA A 262 -14.97 11.18 21.68
CA ALA A 262 -15.06 10.58 23.01
C ALA A 262 -15.93 11.41 23.97
N ASP A 263 -16.39 12.59 23.56
CA ASP A 263 -17.24 13.44 24.38
C ASP A 263 -18.55 12.71 24.77
N PRO A 264 -18.91 12.71 26.08
CA PRO A 264 -20.13 12.07 26.55
C PRO A 264 -21.37 12.63 25.85
N GLY A 265 -22.23 11.77 25.30
CA GLY A 265 -23.44 12.18 24.58
C GLY A 265 -23.34 12.10 23.06
N VAL A 266 -22.14 12.05 22.47
CA VAL A 266 -21.96 11.99 21.02
C VAL A 266 -22.53 10.68 20.47
N ARG A 267 -22.13 9.54 21.05
CA ARG A 267 -22.61 8.22 20.64
C ARG A 267 -24.12 8.07 20.83
N GLU A 268 -24.72 8.70 21.82
CA GLU A 268 -26.16 8.61 22.04
C GLU A 268 -26.96 9.36 20.96
N ARG A 269 -26.36 10.37 20.32
CA ARG A 269 -27.08 11.37 19.50
C ARG A 269 -26.70 11.35 18.02
N ALA A 270 -25.52 10.87 17.68
CA ALA A 270 -25.05 10.65 16.31
C ALA A 270 -24.70 9.18 16.05
N VAL A 271 -24.85 8.75 14.79
CA VAL A 271 -24.37 7.44 14.36
C VAL A 271 -22.86 7.54 14.13
N ILE A 272 -22.10 6.55 14.59
CA ILE A 272 -20.65 6.48 14.36
C ILE A 272 -20.39 5.21 13.55
N VAL A 273 -19.94 5.37 12.31
CA VAL A 273 -19.57 4.30 11.40
C VAL A 273 -18.07 4.39 11.19
N ALA A 274 -17.32 3.40 11.68
CA ALA A 274 -15.87 3.36 11.53
C ALA A 274 -15.46 2.41 10.42
N VAL A 275 -14.44 2.77 9.63
CA VAL A 275 -13.75 1.79 8.79
C VAL A 275 -12.96 0.82 9.67
N GLN A 276 -12.77 -0.43 9.23
CA GLN A 276 -12.09 -1.45 10.05
C GLN A 276 -10.71 -1.05 10.58
N THR A 277 -9.94 -0.28 9.81
CA THR A 277 -8.60 0.20 10.21
C THR A 277 -8.64 1.25 11.32
N ALA A 278 -9.76 1.95 11.52
CA ALA A 278 -9.94 2.94 12.58
C ALA A 278 -10.46 2.34 13.90
N LEU A 279 -10.89 1.07 13.92
CA LEU A 279 -11.52 0.45 15.10
C LEU A 279 -10.61 0.45 16.33
N LYS A 280 -9.39 -0.08 16.22
CA LYS A 280 -8.44 -0.13 17.34
C LYS A 280 -8.05 1.27 17.86
N PRO A 281 -7.67 2.23 17.00
CA PRO A 281 -7.45 3.62 17.43
C PRO A 281 -8.63 4.22 18.21
N LEU A 282 -9.87 3.99 17.74
CA LEU A 282 -11.07 4.47 18.41
C LEU A 282 -11.26 3.83 19.79
N LEU A 283 -11.16 2.50 19.87
CA LEU A 283 -11.28 1.79 21.15
C LEU A 283 -10.21 2.24 22.15
N ALA A 284 -8.97 2.45 21.69
CA ALA A 284 -7.87 2.96 22.53
C ALA A 284 -8.13 4.39 23.03
N ALA A 285 -8.88 5.21 22.27
CA ALA A 285 -9.31 6.54 22.67
C ALA A 285 -10.61 6.53 23.52
N GLY A 286 -11.15 5.35 23.87
CA GLY A 286 -12.40 5.22 24.61
C GLY A 286 -13.66 5.40 23.75
N VAL A 287 -13.51 5.51 22.43
CA VAL A 287 -14.61 5.68 21.47
C VAL A 287 -15.08 4.30 20.99
N ARG A 288 -16.32 3.94 21.32
CA ARG A 288 -16.97 2.78 20.71
C ARG A 288 -17.79 3.27 19.52
N PRO A 289 -17.53 2.83 18.27
CA PRO A 289 -18.40 3.12 17.13
C PRO A 289 -19.66 2.25 17.16
N HIS A 290 -20.76 2.68 16.53
CA HIS A 290 -21.97 1.83 16.46
C HIS A 290 -21.73 0.68 15.51
N PHE A 291 -21.09 1.00 14.39
CA PHE A 291 -20.78 0.07 13.34
C PHE A 291 -19.32 0.18 12.97
N VAL A 292 -18.74 -0.96 12.65
CA VAL A 292 -17.48 -1.05 11.91
C VAL A 292 -17.77 -1.65 10.55
N VAL A 293 -17.20 -1.11 9.48
CA VAL A 293 -17.42 -1.59 8.11
C VAL A 293 -16.15 -2.21 7.53
N ALA A 294 -16.32 -3.26 6.71
CA ALA A 294 -15.19 -4.00 6.12
C ALA A 294 -15.49 -4.50 4.70
N LEU A 295 -14.49 -4.39 3.81
CA LEU A 295 -14.54 -4.99 2.46
C LEU A 295 -13.20 -5.55 1.94
N ASP A 296 -12.10 -5.45 2.71
CA ASP A 296 -10.78 -5.85 2.22
C ASP A 296 -10.71 -7.35 1.89
N HIS A 297 -10.17 -7.68 0.72
CA HIS A 297 -10.07 -9.05 0.22
C HIS A 297 -8.88 -9.83 0.81
N ALA A 298 -7.88 -9.14 1.36
CA ALA A 298 -6.63 -9.72 1.82
C ALA A 298 -6.72 -10.28 3.25
N SER A 299 -6.09 -11.43 3.49
CA SER A 299 -6.06 -12.11 4.80
C SER A 299 -5.34 -11.35 5.90
N ILE A 300 -4.48 -10.38 5.54
CA ILE A 300 -3.81 -9.49 6.49
C ILE A 300 -4.80 -8.68 7.34
N SER A 301 -6.03 -8.51 6.87
CA SER A 301 -7.11 -7.79 7.56
C SER A 301 -7.48 -8.38 8.93
N ALA A 302 -7.16 -9.66 9.19
CA ALA A 302 -7.30 -10.26 10.52
C ALA A 302 -6.59 -9.45 11.62
N ARG A 303 -5.46 -8.81 11.29
CA ARG A 303 -4.65 -8.02 12.23
C ARG A 303 -5.40 -6.82 12.80
N PHE A 304 -6.41 -6.30 12.10
CA PHE A 304 -7.23 -5.19 12.60
C PHE A 304 -8.11 -5.60 13.79
N TYR A 305 -8.31 -6.91 13.99
CA TYR A 305 -9.14 -7.47 15.07
C TYR A 305 -8.35 -8.29 16.09
N GLU A 306 -7.08 -8.62 15.78
CA GLU A 306 -6.21 -9.42 16.65
C GLU A 306 -6.13 -8.85 18.07
N GLY A 307 -6.33 -9.70 19.08
CA GLY A 307 -6.30 -9.31 20.49
C GLY A 307 -7.59 -8.67 21.02
N LEU A 308 -8.60 -8.41 20.17
CA LEU A 308 -9.91 -7.95 20.64
C LEU A 308 -10.73 -9.11 21.22
N THR A 309 -11.45 -8.83 22.28
CA THR A 309 -12.42 -9.73 22.92
C THR A 309 -13.86 -9.29 22.64
N ALA A 310 -14.84 -10.15 22.93
CA ALA A 310 -16.25 -9.79 22.82
C ALA A 310 -16.65 -8.58 23.70
N SER A 311 -15.95 -8.38 24.82
CA SER A 311 -16.15 -7.21 25.71
C SER A 311 -15.66 -5.91 25.07
N ASP A 312 -14.52 -5.96 24.37
CA ASP A 312 -13.93 -4.77 23.72
C ASP A 312 -14.84 -4.22 22.62
N VAL A 313 -15.59 -5.09 21.93
CA VAL A 313 -16.51 -4.72 20.86
C VAL A 313 -17.99 -4.81 21.27
N ALA A 314 -18.29 -4.85 22.56
CA ALA A 314 -19.66 -4.82 23.04
C ALA A 314 -20.41 -3.57 22.53
N GLY A 315 -21.57 -3.78 21.90
CA GLY A 315 -22.35 -2.72 21.26
C GLY A 315 -21.82 -2.23 19.92
N VAL A 316 -20.82 -2.90 19.34
CA VAL A 316 -20.27 -2.62 18.01
C VAL A 316 -20.67 -3.74 17.05
N THR A 317 -21.33 -3.40 15.95
CA THR A 317 -21.72 -4.37 14.91
C THR A 317 -20.81 -4.23 13.68
N LEU A 318 -20.24 -5.34 13.22
CA LEU A 318 -19.51 -5.39 11.96
C LEU A 318 -20.48 -5.53 10.79
N ILE A 319 -20.41 -4.58 9.85
CA ILE A 319 -21.05 -4.66 8.54
C ILE A 319 -19.96 -5.04 7.53
N ALA A 320 -19.91 -6.30 7.15
CA ALA A 320 -18.89 -6.82 6.24
C ALA A 320 -19.51 -7.22 4.91
N GLU A 321 -18.96 -6.71 3.81
CA GLU A 321 -19.34 -7.19 2.48
C GLU A 321 -19.02 -8.69 2.35
N PRO A 322 -19.87 -9.47 1.65
CA PRO A 322 -19.66 -10.92 1.53
C PRO A 322 -18.37 -11.29 0.78
N LYS A 323 -17.85 -10.38 -0.05
CA LYS A 323 -16.57 -10.54 -0.77
C LYS A 323 -15.31 -10.26 0.06
N ALA A 324 -15.47 -9.78 1.29
CA ALA A 324 -14.35 -9.51 2.19
C ALA A 324 -13.59 -10.80 2.55
N SER A 325 -12.34 -10.69 3.02
CA SER A 325 -11.55 -11.86 3.40
C SER A 325 -12.26 -12.72 4.47
N PRO A 326 -12.32 -14.06 4.32
CA PRO A 326 -12.82 -14.96 5.36
C PRO A 326 -12.15 -14.77 6.73
N ALA A 327 -10.91 -14.28 6.72
CA ALA A 327 -10.15 -13.98 7.92
C ALA A 327 -10.80 -12.88 8.78
N ILE A 328 -11.56 -11.96 8.19
CA ILE A 328 -12.29 -10.90 8.90
C ILE A 328 -13.41 -11.53 9.74
N PHE A 329 -14.25 -12.36 9.12
CA PHE A 329 -15.35 -13.07 9.78
C PHE A 329 -14.85 -13.99 10.90
N ALA A 330 -13.67 -14.62 10.71
CA ALA A 330 -13.06 -15.47 11.71
C ALA A 330 -12.45 -14.71 12.90
N SER A 331 -12.04 -13.45 12.71
CA SER A 331 -11.29 -12.69 13.70
C SER A 331 -12.13 -11.70 14.50
N TYR A 332 -13.28 -11.24 13.98
CA TYR A 332 -14.13 -10.29 14.69
C TYR A 332 -14.95 -11.00 15.79
N PRO A 333 -14.83 -10.63 17.07
CA PRO A 333 -15.49 -11.34 18.17
C PRO A 333 -16.92 -10.88 18.45
N GLY A 334 -17.43 -9.87 17.73
CA GLY A 334 -18.75 -9.25 17.96
C GLY A 334 -19.84 -9.69 16.97
N ALA A 335 -20.94 -8.94 16.93
CA ALA A 335 -22.04 -9.20 16.00
C ALA A 335 -21.68 -8.83 14.55
N VAL A 336 -22.06 -9.68 13.59
CA VAL A 336 -21.81 -9.48 12.15
C VAL A 336 -23.14 -9.39 11.40
N ARG A 337 -23.20 -8.47 10.43
CA ARG A 337 -24.26 -8.36 9.42
C ARG A 337 -23.63 -8.24 8.03
N CYS A 338 -24.34 -8.73 7.01
CA CYS A 338 -23.86 -8.70 5.63
C CYS A 338 -24.91 -8.05 4.71
N PRO A 339 -24.56 -6.99 3.95
CA PRO A 339 -25.42 -6.49 2.89
C PRO A 339 -25.61 -7.55 1.80
N GLY A 340 -26.67 -7.42 1.01
CA GLY A 340 -26.99 -8.24 -0.16
C GLY A 340 -25.84 -8.26 -1.18
N ASP A 341 -25.67 -9.39 -1.87
CA ASP A 341 -24.67 -9.55 -2.93
C ASP A 341 -25.25 -10.44 -4.02
N ALA A 342 -25.50 -9.86 -5.19
CA ALA A 342 -26.22 -10.52 -6.27
C ALA A 342 -25.54 -11.83 -6.74
N ILE A 343 -24.21 -11.88 -6.75
CA ILE A 343 -23.46 -13.06 -7.20
C ILE A 343 -23.64 -14.19 -6.21
N LEU A 344 -23.50 -13.89 -4.92
CA LEU A 344 -23.66 -14.88 -3.87
C LEU A 344 -25.12 -15.33 -3.75
N ASP A 345 -26.07 -14.42 -3.93
CA ASP A 345 -27.48 -14.75 -3.98
C ASP A 345 -27.82 -15.68 -5.16
N ASP A 346 -27.24 -15.46 -6.35
CA ASP A 346 -27.36 -16.37 -7.50
C ASP A 346 -26.76 -17.76 -7.20
N ILE A 347 -25.59 -17.81 -6.57
CA ILE A 347 -24.94 -19.07 -6.14
C ILE A 347 -25.86 -19.84 -5.18
N LEU A 348 -26.40 -19.16 -4.17
CA LEU A 348 -27.20 -19.77 -3.11
C LEU A 348 -28.60 -20.18 -3.59
N GLY A 349 -29.18 -19.44 -4.52
CA GLY A 349 -30.51 -19.67 -5.06
C GLY A 349 -31.64 -19.35 -4.07
N PRO A 350 -32.89 -19.29 -4.56
CA PRO A 350 -34.04 -18.74 -3.84
C PRO A 350 -34.39 -19.45 -2.51
N ALA A 351 -33.92 -20.69 -2.32
CA ALA A 351 -34.15 -21.45 -1.09
C ALA A 351 -33.24 -21.03 0.08
N LEU A 352 -32.15 -20.30 -0.21
CA LEU A 352 -31.13 -19.88 0.76
C LEU A 352 -30.92 -18.36 0.78
N THR A 353 -31.50 -17.64 -0.17
CA THR A 353 -31.50 -16.17 -0.19
C THR A 353 -32.67 -15.61 0.60
N ARG A 354 -32.52 -14.35 1.03
CA ARG A 354 -33.54 -13.56 1.72
C ARG A 354 -33.30 -12.09 1.43
N GLU A 355 -34.29 -11.25 1.71
CA GLU A 355 -34.10 -9.80 1.64
C GLU A 355 -33.04 -9.37 2.67
N ARG A 356 -31.98 -8.73 2.18
CA ARG A 356 -30.81 -8.35 2.98
C ARG A 356 -30.51 -6.86 2.96
N GLY A 357 -31.02 -6.13 1.98
CA GLY A 357 -30.67 -4.74 1.75
C GLY A 357 -29.30 -4.61 1.08
N GLU A 358 -29.23 -3.83 0.01
CA GLU A 358 -28.04 -3.68 -0.83
C GLU A 358 -27.39 -2.32 -0.61
N LEU A 359 -26.08 -2.29 -0.82
CA LEU A 359 -25.28 -1.05 -0.84
C LEU A 359 -24.59 -0.92 -2.21
N PRO A 360 -24.43 0.31 -2.74
CA PRO A 360 -23.62 0.54 -3.92
C PRO A 360 -22.18 0.02 -3.76
N ALA A 361 -21.56 -0.34 -4.88
CA ALA A 361 -20.19 -0.83 -4.89
C ALA A 361 -19.19 0.32 -4.62
N GLY A 362 -18.37 0.16 -3.57
CA GLY A 362 -17.31 1.10 -3.20
C GLY A 362 -15.92 0.62 -3.59
N ALA A 363 -15.03 1.55 -3.96
CA ALA A 363 -13.62 1.23 -4.23
C ALA A 363 -12.72 1.17 -2.96
N THR A 364 -13.23 1.63 -1.81
CA THR A 364 -12.54 1.59 -0.50
C THR A 364 -13.54 1.43 0.64
N VAL A 365 -13.07 0.94 1.80
CA VAL A 365 -13.88 0.73 3.02
C VAL A 365 -14.66 1.98 3.43
N ALA A 366 -14.11 3.16 3.17
CA ALA A 366 -14.79 4.42 3.45
C ALA A 366 -16.03 4.65 2.56
N HIS A 367 -16.03 4.22 1.29
CA HIS A 367 -17.23 4.30 0.45
C HIS A 367 -18.35 3.43 1.01
N LEU A 368 -18.02 2.20 1.41
CA LEU A 368 -18.98 1.31 2.07
C LEU A 368 -19.57 1.97 3.33
N GLY A 369 -18.74 2.60 4.15
CA GLY A 369 -19.18 3.34 5.34
C GLY A 369 -20.09 4.53 5.00
N TYR A 370 -19.76 5.28 3.94
CA TYR A 370 -20.58 6.39 3.45
C TYR A 370 -21.95 5.91 2.97
N TYR A 371 -21.98 4.88 2.12
CA TYR A 371 -23.21 4.29 1.61
C TYR A 371 -24.06 3.69 2.73
N PHE A 372 -23.42 3.03 3.70
CA PHE A 372 -24.13 2.49 4.85
C PHE A 372 -24.73 3.61 5.71
N ALA A 373 -24.01 4.72 5.97
CA ALA A 373 -24.56 5.88 6.66
C ALA A 373 -25.79 6.46 5.91
N ARG A 374 -25.74 6.54 4.57
CA ARG A 374 -26.88 6.96 3.76
C ARG A 374 -28.03 5.94 3.77
N HIS A 375 -27.74 4.64 3.81
CA HIS A 375 -28.74 3.57 3.95
C HIS A 375 -29.49 3.68 5.28
N LEU A 376 -28.79 4.06 6.37
CA LEU A 376 -29.42 4.37 7.66
C LEU A 376 -30.29 5.63 7.62
N GLY A 377 -30.21 6.46 6.57
CA GLY A 377 -30.93 7.73 6.42
C GLY A 377 -30.21 8.93 7.03
N CYS A 378 -28.93 8.82 7.37
CA CYS A 378 -28.19 9.91 8.00
C CYS A 378 -28.07 11.14 7.07
N ASP A 379 -28.35 12.31 7.64
CA ASP A 379 -28.15 13.62 7.01
C ASP A 379 -28.02 14.70 8.11
N PRO A 380 -26.88 15.42 8.21
CA PRO A 380 -25.68 15.30 7.38
C PRO A 380 -24.90 14.00 7.59
N VAL A 381 -24.06 13.66 6.60
CA VAL A 381 -22.92 12.75 6.81
C VAL A 381 -21.66 13.59 7.05
N VAL A 382 -20.97 13.34 8.16
CA VAL A 382 -19.74 14.01 8.59
C VAL A 382 -18.55 13.08 8.34
N LEU A 383 -17.57 13.53 7.57
CA LEU A 383 -16.34 12.78 7.28
C LEU A 383 -15.25 13.16 8.29
N VAL A 384 -14.60 12.15 8.87
CA VAL A 384 -13.48 12.33 9.82
C VAL A 384 -12.35 11.38 9.44
N GLY A 385 -11.10 11.84 9.43
CA GLY A 385 -9.96 11.00 9.04
C GLY A 385 -9.99 10.55 7.57
N GLN A 386 -10.75 11.22 6.71
CA GLN A 386 -10.87 10.89 5.28
C GLN A 386 -9.80 11.63 4.47
N ASP A 387 -8.52 11.38 4.73
CA ASP A 387 -7.47 12.24 4.19
C ASP A 387 -7.32 12.19 2.66
N LEU A 388 -7.42 11.00 2.06
CA LEU A 388 -7.16 10.77 0.62
C LEU A 388 -5.80 11.35 0.16
N GLY A 389 -4.84 11.39 1.07
CA GLY A 389 -3.50 11.92 0.89
C GLY A 389 -2.65 11.65 2.12
N PHE A 390 -1.35 11.86 1.98
CA PHE A 390 -0.33 11.64 3.00
C PHE A 390 -0.15 12.89 3.85
N THR A 391 -1.19 13.23 4.61
CA THR A 391 -1.22 14.42 5.46
C THR A 391 -0.03 14.44 6.41
N ASP A 392 0.69 15.57 6.41
CA ASP A 392 1.87 15.82 7.25
C ASP A 392 2.99 14.76 7.11
N GLY A 393 3.10 14.13 5.92
CA GLY A 393 4.16 13.17 5.61
C GLY A 393 3.94 11.80 6.24
N GLN A 394 2.69 11.47 6.54
CA GLN A 394 2.28 10.19 7.12
C GLN A 394 1.50 9.36 6.11
N TYR A 395 1.88 8.10 5.96
CA TYR A 395 1.12 7.09 5.24
C TYR A 395 -0.01 6.52 6.11
N TYR A 396 0.26 6.28 7.38
CA TYR A 396 -0.70 5.72 8.33
C TYR A 396 -1.07 6.70 9.44
N SER A 397 -2.26 6.52 10.02
CA SER A 397 -2.65 7.24 11.23
C SER A 397 -1.74 6.93 12.41
N ALA A 398 -1.54 7.92 13.28
CA ALA A 398 -0.81 7.76 14.54
C ALA A 398 -1.32 6.53 15.32
N GLY A 399 -0.40 5.64 15.72
CA GLY A 399 -0.72 4.41 16.47
C GLY A 399 -1.29 3.27 15.63
N ALA A 400 -1.16 3.31 14.30
CA ALA A 400 -1.57 2.22 13.43
C ALA A 400 -0.81 0.92 13.75
N ALA A 401 -1.46 -0.23 13.53
CA ALA A 401 -0.89 -1.54 13.86
C ALA A 401 0.46 -1.83 13.18
N ILE A 402 0.70 -1.25 12.01
CA ILE A 402 1.97 -1.36 11.28
C ILE A 402 3.14 -0.72 12.03
N HIS A 403 2.90 0.30 12.86
CA HIS A 403 3.95 0.90 13.70
C HIS A 403 4.54 -0.13 14.65
N GLY A 404 3.71 -1.05 15.19
CA GLY A 404 4.18 -2.18 15.99
C GLY A 404 5.07 -3.16 15.22
N VAL A 405 4.78 -3.40 13.95
CA VAL A 405 5.61 -4.25 13.07
C VAL A 405 6.98 -3.61 12.83
N TRP A 406 7.03 -2.28 12.72
CA TRP A 406 8.28 -1.53 12.54
C TRP A 406 9.09 -1.37 13.82
N ALA A 407 8.55 -1.70 14.99
CA ALA A 407 9.25 -1.51 16.27
C ALA A 407 10.64 -2.17 16.29
N GLY A 408 10.78 -3.36 15.69
CA GLY A 408 12.06 -4.07 15.54
C GLY A 408 13.07 -3.42 14.57
N GLU A 409 12.74 -2.26 14.01
CA GLU A 409 13.58 -1.47 13.09
C GLU A 409 13.83 -0.06 13.63
N LEU A 410 12.99 0.42 14.58
CA LEU A 410 13.10 1.78 15.11
C LEU A 410 14.36 1.92 15.97
N ASN A 411 15.08 3.05 15.85
CA ASN A 411 16.25 3.39 16.67
C ASN A 411 16.65 4.87 16.46
N GLU A 412 17.79 5.30 17.01
CA GLU A 412 18.34 6.67 16.88
C GLU A 412 18.50 7.14 15.42
N PHE A 413 18.73 6.23 14.48
CA PHE A 413 18.93 6.54 13.05
C PHE A 413 17.81 6.01 12.15
N ASN A 414 16.74 5.47 12.73
CA ASN A 414 15.56 5.04 11.99
C ASN A 414 14.31 5.32 12.83
N THR A 415 13.84 6.56 12.73
CA THR A 415 12.69 7.06 13.50
C THR A 415 11.37 6.62 12.88
N LEU A 416 10.28 6.76 13.63
CA LEU A 416 8.95 6.46 13.10
C LEU A 416 8.56 7.45 11.97
N GLU A 417 8.94 8.73 12.12
CA GLU A 417 8.79 9.77 11.11
C GLU A 417 9.50 9.41 9.80
N MET A 418 10.72 8.87 9.91
CA MET A 418 11.45 8.43 8.73
C MET A 418 10.82 7.19 8.09
N MET A 419 10.32 6.23 8.87
CA MET A 419 9.63 5.05 8.35
C MET A 419 8.33 5.41 7.60
N GLU A 420 7.54 6.34 8.14
CA GLU A 420 6.36 6.90 7.46
C GLU A 420 6.73 7.56 6.14
N TRP A 421 7.77 8.40 6.13
CA TRP A 421 8.25 9.04 4.91
C TRP A 421 8.76 8.04 3.87
N GLN A 422 9.58 7.06 4.29
CA GLN A 422 10.07 5.98 3.44
C GLN A 422 8.93 5.20 2.81
N ARG A 423 7.84 4.96 3.55
CA ARG A 423 6.66 4.29 3.02
C ARG A 423 6.04 5.07 1.86
N ILE A 424 5.98 6.40 1.97
CA ILE A 424 5.46 7.29 0.92
C ILE A 424 6.38 7.27 -0.30
N VAL A 425 7.67 7.60 -0.15
CA VAL A 425 8.58 7.76 -1.29
C VAL A 425 8.88 6.46 -2.05
N ARG A 426 8.67 5.30 -1.43
CA ARG A 426 8.71 4.00 -2.13
C ARG A 426 7.66 3.87 -3.24
N MET A 427 6.60 4.67 -3.22
CA MET A 427 5.55 4.69 -4.25
C MET A 427 5.68 5.86 -5.23
N ARG A 428 6.84 6.55 -5.27
CA ARG A 428 7.07 7.77 -6.07
C ARG A 428 6.51 7.73 -7.49
N ARG A 429 6.55 6.58 -8.18
CA ARG A 429 6.04 6.43 -9.55
C ARG A 429 4.55 6.70 -9.72
N VAL A 430 3.77 6.56 -8.64
CA VAL A 430 2.32 6.74 -8.62
C VAL A 430 1.89 7.90 -7.70
N LEU A 431 2.84 8.69 -7.19
CA LEU A 431 2.56 9.86 -6.37
C LEU A 431 2.25 11.08 -7.25
N HIS A 432 1.29 11.87 -6.80
CA HIS A 432 0.95 13.16 -7.37
C HIS A 432 0.71 14.17 -6.24
N THR A 433 0.97 15.44 -6.53
CA THR A 433 0.68 16.53 -5.58
C THR A 433 -0.79 16.94 -5.70
N ALA A 434 -1.43 17.15 -4.56
CA ALA A 434 -2.75 17.74 -4.43
C ALA A 434 -2.73 18.89 -3.42
N THR A 435 -3.82 19.64 -3.34
CA THR A 435 -4.00 20.70 -2.34
C THR A 435 -4.83 20.17 -1.17
N ASP A 436 -4.31 20.31 0.05
CA ASP A 436 -5.03 19.94 1.27
C ASP A 436 -6.13 20.96 1.63
N LEU A 437 -6.97 20.63 2.60
CA LEU A 437 -8.05 21.50 3.12
C LEU A 437 -7.56 22.89 3.59
N LEU A 438 -6.26 23.05 3.83
CA LEU A 438 -5.63 24.26 4.37
C LEU A 438 -4.77 24.98 3.32
N GLY A 439 -4.89 24.60 2.05
CA GLY A 439 -4.19 25.23 0.93
C GLY A 439 -2.74 24.79 0.74
N ARG A 440 -2.27 23.76 1.46
CA ARG A 440 -0.89 23.26 1.38
C ARG A 440 -0.75 22.16 0.33
N SER A 441 0.46 21.99 -0.18
CA SER A 441 0.85 20.83 -0.99
C SER A 441 0.83 19.55 -0.14
N VAL A 442 0.14 18.52 -0.61
CA VAL A 442 0.12 17.18 0.00
C VAL A 442 0.30 16.12 -1.08
N TYR A 443 1.05 15.06 -0.77
CA TYR A 443 1.14 13.91 -1.67
C TYR A 443 -0.14 13.07 -1.59
N THR A 444 -0.61 12.60 -2.73
CA THR A 444 -1.61 11.54 -2.85
C THR A 444 -1.11 10.53 -3.88
N ASP A 445 -1.72 9.35 -3.95
CA ASP A 445 -1.41 8.36 -4.97
C ASP A 445 -2.58 8.19 -5.96
N GLU A 446 -2.33 7.49 -7.07
CA GLU A 446 -3.34 7.23 -8.09
C GLU A 446 -4.58 6.48 -7.55
N GLN A 447 -4.39 5.61 -6.55
CA GLN A 447 -5.45 4.83 -5.94
C GLN A 447 -6.38 5.71 -5.08
N MET A 448 -5.82 6.55 -4.20
CA MET A 448 -6.57 7.51 -3.40
C MET A 448 -7.24 8.58 -4.28
N ASN A 449 -6.62 8.99 -5.38
CA ASN A 449 -7.30 9.89 -6.31
C ASN A 449 -8.50 9.20 -7.00
N THR A 450 -8.38 7.91 -7.34
CA THR A 450 -9.52 7.12 -7.84
C THR A 450 -10.66 7.11 -6.82
N TYR A 451 -10.33 6.99 -5.52
CA TYR A 451 -11.32 7.07 -4.46
C TYR A 451 -11.96 8.45 -4.36
N ARG A 452 -11.16 9.51 -4.47
CA ARG A 452 -11.65 10.90 -4.45
C ARG A 452 -12.63 11.17 -5.59
N VAL A 453 -12.32 10.72 -6.80
CA VAL A 453 -13.19 10.87 -7.98
C VAL A 453 -14.56 10.21 -7.75
N GLN A 454 -14.58 9.01 -7.16
CA GLN A 454 -15.84 8.33 -6.84
C GLN A 454 -16.63 9.06 -5.73
N PHE A 455 -15.97 9.46 -4.64
CA PHE A 455 -16.60 10.26 -3.59
C PHE A 455 -17.22 11.56 -4.12
N GLU A 456 -16.46 12.34 -4.89
CA GLU A 456 -16.95 13.62 -5.43
C GLU A 456 -18.14 13.45 -6.36
N ARG A 457 -18.16 12.38 -7.18
CA ARG A 457 -19.33 12.00 -7.97
C ARG A 457 -20.55 11.73 -7.08
N ASP A 458 -20.36 10.95 -6.02
CA ASP A 458 -21.46 10.56 -5.12
C ASP A 458 -21.95 11.74 -4.27
N PHE A 459 -21.05 12.60 -3.80
CA PHE A 459 -21.39 13.83 -3.08
C PHE A 459 -22.14 14.80 -3.98
N ALA A 460 -21.74 14.95 -5.24
CA ALA A 460 -22.48 15.76 -6.21
C ALA A 460 -23.90 15.21 -6.46
N ALA A 461 -24.06 13.88 -6.47
CA ALA A 461 -25.37 13.26 -6.61
C ALA A 461 -26.27 13.52 -5.39
N ASP A 462 -25.70 13.48 -4.19
CA ASP A 462 -26.42 13.76 -2.95
C ASP A 462 -26.75 15.26 -2.78
N GLU A 463 -25.84 16.16 -3.14
CA GLU A 463 -26.08 17.61 -3.17
C GLU A 463 -27.26 17.95 -4.09
N ARG A 464 -27.34 17.33 -5.28
CA ARG A 464 -28.50 17.48 -6.19
C ARG A 464 -29.81 16.97 -5.60
N ARG A 465 -29.75 16.02 -4.66
CA ARG A 465 -30.91 15.51 -3.91
C ARG A 465 -31.24 16.36 -2.67
N GLY A 466 -30.47 17.41 -2.41
CA GLY A 466 -30.61 18.27 -1.22
C GLY A 466 -30.03 17.68 0.05
N LEU A 467 -29.21 16.63 -0.04
CA LEU A 467 -28.55 16.01 1.09
C LEU A 467 -27.20 16.70 1.36
N SER A 468 -26.79 16.71 2.62
CA SER A 468 -25.62 17.46 3.08
C SER A 468 -24.46 16.54 3.47
N ILE A 469 -23.24 16.99 3.13
CA ILE A 469 -21.98 16.33 3.49
C ILE A 469 -21.09 17.39 4.15
N ILE A 470 -20.54 17.05 5.32
CA ILE A 470 -19.59 17.91 6.05
C ILE A 470 -18.22 17.23 6.04
N ASP A 471 -17.21 17.91 5.50
CA ASP A 471 -15.83 17.46 5.61
C ASP A 471 -15.22 18.03 6.90
N ALA A 472 -15.20 17.20 7.94
CA ALA A 472 -14.57 17.45 9.24
C ALA A 472 -13.26 16.67 9.40
N THR A 473 -12.61 16.35 8.28
CA THR A 473 -11.32 15.65 8.28
C THR A 473 -10.24 16.52 8.94
N GLU A 474 -10.34 17.84 8.83
CA GLU A 474 -9.35 18.79 9.36
C GLU A 474 -7.93 18.51 8.84
N GLY A 475 -7.81 17.87 7.68
CA GLY A 475 -6.57 17.49 6.99
C GLY A 475 -6.90 16.81 5.65
N GLY A 476 -5.87 16.34 4.95
CA GLY A 476 -6.04 15.65 3.67
C GLY A 476 -6.54 16.54 2.53
N VAL A 477 -6.74 15.91 1.38
CA VAL A 477 -7.13 16.57 0.12
C VAL A 477 -8.53 17.16 0.24
N LEU A 478 -8.70 18.37 -0.29
CA LEU A 478 -10.01 19.02 -0.40
C LEU A 478 -10.97 18.17 -1.25
N LYS A 479 -12.18 17.92 -0.72
CA LYS A 479 -13.22 17.13 -1.37
C LYS A 479 -14.34 18.06 -1.86
N ARG A 480 -14.62 18.06 -3.15
CA ARG A 480 -15.70 18.87 -3.74
C ARG A 480 -17.07 18.40 -3.28
N HIS A 481 -18.07 19.27 -3.37
CA HIS A 481 -19.46 19.02 -2.95
C HIS A 481 -19.60 18.70 -1.45
N THR A 482 -18.71 19.27 -0.62
CA THR A 482 -18.76 19.15 0.84
C THR A 482 -18.68 20.53 1.48
N ARG A 483 -19.24 20.67 2.69
CA ARG A 483 -19.02 21.84 3.55
C ARG A 483 -17.89 21.57 4.53
N VAL A 484 -16.81 22.35 4.48
CA VAL A 484 -15.69 22.20 5.42
C VAL A 484 -16.08 22.72 6.82
N SER A 485 -15.76 21.97 7.86
CA SER A 485 -15.94 22.37 9.26
C SER A 485 -14.92 21.68 10.17
N THR A 486 -14.77 22.10 11.43
CA THR A 486 -14.09 21.27 12.44
C THR A 486 -15.05 20.21 12.95
N LEU A 487 -14.55 19.09 13.49
CA LEU A 487 -15.45 18.07 14.06
C LEU A 487 -16.30 18.66 15.20
N ARG A 488 -15.68 19.44 16.09
CA ARG A 488 -16.39 20.15 17.15
C ARG A 488 -17.50 21.08 16.61
N GLY A 489 -17.25 21.79 15.53
CA GLY A 489 -18.26 22.63 14.86
C GLY A 489 -19.42 21.82 14.30
N ALA A 490 -19.12 20.66 13.71
CA ALA A 490 -20.12 19.73 13.18
C ALA A 490 -20.95 19.03 14.28
N LEU A 491 -20.36 18.81 15.47
CA LEU A 491 -21.01 18.21 16.63
C LEU A 491 -21.91 19.19 17.40
N GLY A 492 -21.68 20.51 17.31
CA GLY A 492 -22.46 21.52 18.02
C GLY A 492 -23.99 21.34 17.88
N PRO A 493 -24.54 21.22 16.66
CA PRO A 493 -25.97 20.96 16.45
C PRO A 493 -26.46 19.58 16.96
N VAL A 494 -25.57 18.59 17.06
CA VAL A 494 -25.90 17.20 17.45
C VAL A 494 -26.23 17.08 18.92
N MET A 495 -25.58 17.87 19.77
CA MET A 495 -25.70 17.75 21.23
C MET A 495 -27.11 18.03 21.77
N GLY A 496 -27.96 18.69 20.97
CA GLY A 496 -29.39 18.90 21.28
C GLY A 496 -30.33 17.74 20.89
N ALA A 497 -29.87 16.74 20.13
CA ALA A 497 -30.72 15.66 19.62
C ALA A 497 -31.10 14.63 20.70
N ALA A 498 -32.26 13.99 20.57
CA ALA A 498 -32.69 12.92 21.48
C ALA A 498 -31.87 11.63 21.29
N PRO A 499 -31.69 10.77 22.32
CA PRO A 499 -31.01 9.49 22.17
C PRO A 499 -31.61 8.59 21.08
N MET A 500 -30.78 7.77 20.43
CA MET A 500 -31.22 6.82 19.40
C MET A 500 -31.54 5.44 19.98
N ALA A 501 -32.56 4.78 19.42
CA ALA A 501 -32.86 3.37 19.67
C ALA A 501 -32.58 2.55 18.41
N TRP A 502 -32.00 1.36 18.58
CA TRP A 502 -31.63 0.47 17.48
C TRP A 502 -32.62 -0.68 17.36
N PRO A 503 -32.92 -1.15 16.13
CA PRO A 503 -33.65 -2.40 15.94
C PRO A 503 -32.91 -3.55 16.63
N GLY A 504 -33.65 -4.40 17.35
CA GLY A 504 -33.09 -5.61 17.96
C GLY A 504 -32.54 -6.56 16.89
N PRO A 505 -31.55 -7.42 17.20
CA PRO A 505 -31.08 -8.41 16.25
C PRO A 505 -32.24 -9.35 15.90
N GLY A 506 -32.63 -9.38 14.63
CA GLY A 506 -33.65 -10.30 14.14
C GLY A 506 -33.27 -11.77 14.37
N GLU A 507 -34.24 -12.66 14.16
CA GLU A 507 -34.07 -14.10 14.39
C GLU A 507 -32.92 -14.67 13.55
N ARG A 508 -32.01 -15.42 14.20
CA ARG A 508 -30.84 -16.01 13.55
C ARG A 508 -31.16 -17.46 13.14
N PRO A 509 -30.98 -17.82 11.86
CA PRO A 509 -31.15 -19.20 11.44
C PRO A 509 -30.06 -20.09 12.08
N ASP A 510 -30.37 -21.38 12.25
CA ASP A 510 -29.40 -22.38 12.73
C ASP A 510 -28.21 -22.47 11.76
N ALA A 511 -27.07 -21.93 12.18
CA ALA A 511 -25.84 -21.89 11.39
C ALA A 511 -25.37 -23.29 10.96
N GLY A 512 -25.63 -24.33 11.76
CA GLY A 512 -25.29 -25.70 11.43
C GLY A 512 -26.13 -26.26 10.29
N ALA A 513 -27.45 -26.06 10.33
CA ALA A 513 -28.36 -26.45 9.26
C ALA A 513 -28.13 -25.67 7.97
N VAL A 514 -27.90 -24.36 8.07
CA VAL A 514 -27.59 -23.49 6.92
C VAL A 514 -26.30 -23.96 6.23
N ALA A 515 -25.23 -24.20 6.99
CA ALA A 515 -23.94 -24.61 6.42
C ALA A 515 -24.04 -25.93 5.61
N ARG A 516 -24.86 -26.90 6.05
CA ARG A 516 -25.09 -28.15 5.31
C ARG A 516 -25.76 -27.89 3.95
N ARG A 517 -26.85 -27.12 3.95
CA ARG A 517 -27.59 -26.77 2.73
C ARG A 517 -26.75 -25.94 1.75
N VAL A 518 -25.96 -25.00 2.26
CA VAL A 518 -25.01 -24.22 1.46
C VAL A 518 -23.97 -25.15 0.83
N SER A 519 -23.39 -26.09 1.59
CA SER A 519 -22.41 -27.05 1.08
C SER A 519 -22.98 -27.93 -0.05
N GLU A 520 -24.23 -28.39 0.09
CA GLU A 520 -24.94 -29.12 -0.97
C GLU A 520 -25.12 -28.27 -2.22
N ARG A 521 -25.56 -27.01 -2.05
CA ARG A 521 -25.73 -26.06 -3.15
C ARG A 521 -24.43 -25.75 -3.88
N LEU A 522 -23.33 -25.53 -3.16
CA LEU A 522 -22.02 -25.29 -3.77
C LEU A 522 -21.53 -26.50 -4.60
N ARG A 523 -21.81 -27.74 -4.16
CA ARG A 523 -21.52 -28.95 -4.97
C ARG A 523 -22.37 -29.03 -6.24
N GLU A 524 -23.60 -28.56 -6.19
CA GLU A 524 -24.48 -28.48 -7.35
C GLU A 524 -23.96 -27.47 -8.38
N VAL A 525 -23.67 -26.24 -7.95
CA VAL A 525 -23.11 -25.18 -8.80
C VAL A 525 -21.79 -25.63 -9.41
N ARG A 526 -20.91 -26.26 -8.62
CA ARG A 526 -19.67 -26.87 -9.11
C ARG A 526 -19.92 -27.85 -10.27
N ARG A 527 -20.92 -28.73 -10.18
CA ARG A 527 -21.25 -29.65 -11.28
C ARG A 527 -21.68 -28.88 -12.54
N GLY A 528 -22.47 -27.82 -12.38
CA GLY A 528 -22.83 -26.92 -13.48
C GLY A 528 -21.60 -26.27 -14.13
N VAL A 529 -20.61 -25.81 -13.35
CA VAL A 529 -19.36 -25.21 -13.88
C VAL A 529 -18.60 -26.21 -14.76
N TRP A 530 -18.47 -27.46 -14.33
CA TRP A 530 -17.84 -28.50 -15.14
C TRP A 530 -18.64 -28.85 -16.40
N ARG A 531 -19.97 -28.80 -16.36
CA ARG A 531 -20.80 -28.94 -17.57
C ARG A 531 -20.61 -27.78 -18.54
N VAL A 532 -20.51 -26.53 -18.05
CA VAL A 532 -20.19 -25.36 -18.88
C VAL A 532 -18.85 -25.54 -19.59
N ARG A 533 -17.85 -26.05 -18.88
CA ARG A 533 -16.54 -26.39 -19.45
C ARG A 533 -16.65 -27.42 -20.57
N GLU A 534 -17.36 -28.52 -20.35
CA GLU A 534 -17.57 -29.59 -21.35
C GLU A 534 -18.28 -29.07 -22.60
N ILE A 535 -19.38 -28.33 -22.44
CA ILE A 535 -20.15 -27.75 -23.55
C ILE A 535 -19.29 -26.75 -24.34
N SER A 536 -18.50 -25.93 -23.64
CA SER A 536 -17.60 -24.96 -24.28
C SER A 536 -16.49 -25.64 -25.09
N GLU A 537 -15.92 -26.74 -24.58
CA GLU A 537 -14.91 -27.51 -25.32
C GLU A 537 -15.52 -28.17 -26.59
N GLU A 538 -16.76 -28.67 -26.51
CA GLU A 538 -17.48 -29.16 -27.69
C GLU A 538 -17.71 -28.03 -28.72
N ALA A 539 -18.21 -26.88 -28.27
CA ALA A 539 -18.47 -25.72 -29.14
C ALA A 539 -17.18 -25.19 -29.80
N ARG A 540 -16.06 -25.20 -29.07
CA ARG A 540 -14.73 -24.87 -29.61
C ARG A 540 -14.33 -25.79 -30.76
N GLY A 541 -14.59 -27.10 -30.63
CA GLY A 541 -14.35 -28.08 -31.69
C GLY A 541 -15.18 -27.81 -32.94
N VAL A 542 -16.47 -27.53 -32.77
CA VAL A 542 -17.39 -27.21 -33.88
C VAL A 542 -16.99 -25.91 -34.58
N LEU A 543 -16.65 -24.85 -33.83
CA LEU A 543 -16.18 -23.57 -34.39
C LEU A 543 -14.85 -23.70 -35.15
N ALA A 544 -13.93 -24.55 -34.68
CA ALA A 544 -12.69 -24.83 -35.39
C ALA A 544 -12.96 -25.59 -36.71
N GLU A 545 -13.92 -26.53 -36.72
CA GLU A 545 -14.37 -27.21 -37.93
C GLU A 545 -15.00 -26.23 -38.93
N MET A 546 -15.81 -25.29 -38.44
CA MET A 546 -16.41 -24.22 -39.28
C MET A 546 -15.35 -23.38 -39.96
N LEU A 547 -14.28 -23.01 -39.25
CA LEU A 547 -13.17 -22.23 -39.81
C LEU A 547 -12.42 -23.03 -40.88
N ALA A 548 -12.22 -24.33 -40.68
CA ALA A 548 -11.56 -25.22 -41.65
C ALA A 548 -12.43 -25.52 -42.88
N ALA A 549 -13.75 -25.43 -42.77
CA ALA A 549 -14.70 -25.64 -43.86
C ALA A 549 -14.95 -24.38 -44.71
N SER A 550 -14.09 -23.36 -44.62
CA SER A 550 -14.19 -22.10 -45.36
C SER A 550 -14.27 -22.37 -46.88
N GLY A 551 -15.47 -22.23 -47.45
CA GLY A 551 -15.76 -22.52 -48.87
C GLY A 551 -16.93 -23.49 -49.12
N ASP A 552 -17.46 -24.19 -48.10
CA ASP A 552 -18.64 -25.07 -48.19
C ASP A 552 -19.80 -24.51 -47.35
N ASP A 553 -20.61 -23.64 -47.96
CA ASP A 553 -21.72 -22.94 -47.29
C ASP A 553 -22.76 -23.91 -46.70
N SER A 554 -22.98 -25.08 -47.33
CA SER A 554 -23.91 -26.10 -46.83
C SER A 554 -23.41 -26.77 -45.56
N ARG A 555 -22.11 -27.05 -45.49
CA ARG A 555 -21.48 -27.60 -44.28
C ARG A 555 -21.40 -26.57 -43.16
N VAL A 556 -21.05 -25.32 -43.47
CA VAL A 556 -21.00 -24.23 -42.48
C VAL A 556 -22.39 -23.99 -41.86
N ASN A 557 -23.46 -23.94 -42.66
CA ASN A 557 -24.82 -23.75 -42.14
C ASN A 557 -25.26 -24.85 -41.16
N ARG A 558 -24.95 -26.12 -41.44
CA ARG A 558 -25.23 -27.23 -40.50
C ARG A 558 -24.45 -27.10 -39.19
N LEU A 559 -23.22 -26.62 -39.26
CA LEU A 559 -22.39 -26.43 -38.06
C LEU A 559 -22.89 -25.23 -37.22
N ILE A 560 -23.43 -24.18 -37.84
CA ILE A 560 -24.06 -23.04 -37.14
C ILE A 560 -25.21 -23.54 -36.24
N GLU A 561 -26.14 -24.33 -36.78
CA GLU A 561 -27.26 -24.89 -35.99
C GLU A 561 -26.76 -25.67 -34.76
N ARG A 562 -25.65 -26.40 -34.91
CA ARG A 562 -25.03 -27.13 -33.80
C ARG A 562 -24.39 -26.20 -32.76
N VAL A 563 -23.70 -25.15 -33.19
CA VAL A 563 -23.15 -24.12 -32.27
C VAL A 563 -24.26 -23.40 -31.52
N ASP A 564 -25.35 -23.05 -32.19
CA ASP A 564 -26.50 -22.39 -31.55
C ASP A 564 -27.14 -23.30 -30.50
N ALA A 565 -27.32 -24.58 -30.79
CA ALA A 565 -27.82 -25.57 -29.83
C ALA A 565 -26.90 -25.73 -28.61
N LEU A 566 -25.58 -25.73 -28.81
CA LEU A 566 -24.60 -25.73 -27.70
C LEU A 566 -24.66 -24.42 -26.90
N GLY A 567 -24.86 -23.30 -27.59
CA GLY A 567 -25.06 -21.97 -27.01
C GLY A 567 -26.29 -21.89 -26.10
N GLU A 568 -27.40 -22.52 -26.47
CA GLU A 568 -28.58 -22.62 -25.60
C GLU A 568 -28.31 -23.52 -24.39
N ARG A 569 -27.77 -24.72 -24.61
CA ARG A 569 -27.42 -25.66 -23.52
C ARG A 569 -26.51 -25.02 -22.48
N VAL A 570 -25.49 -24.27 -22.89
CA VAL A 570 -24.60 -23.60 -21.92
C VAL A 570 -25.31 -22.46 -21.18
N ARG A 571 -26.24 -21.73 -21.83
CA ARG A 571 -27.04 -20.68 -21.19
C ARG A 571 -28.01 -21.21 -20.14
N GLU A 572 -28.45 -22.46 -20.27
CA GLU A 572 -29.33 -23.16 -19.32
C GLU A 572 -28.63 -23.58 -18.02
N GLU A 573 -27.29 -23.71 -18.03
CA GLU A 573 -26.49 -24.06 -16.84
C GLU A 573 -26.35 -22.89 -15.85
N ARG A 574 -27.48 -22.30 -15.42
CA ARG A 574 -27.50 -21.23 -14.41
C ARG A 574 -27.50 -21.80 -12.98
N PRO A 575 -26.79 -21.19 -12.02
CA PRO A 575 -26.03 -19.93 -12.13
C PRO A 575 -24.60 -20.11 -12.70
N ALA A 576 -24.13 -21.34 -12.93
CA ALA A 576 -22.74 -21.63 -13.28
C ALA A 576 -22.22 -20.85 -14.49
N TYR A 577 -23.00 -20.78 -15.58
CA TYR A 577 -22.62 -20.02 -16.78
C TYR A 577 -22.42 -18.53 -16.49
N ALA A 578 -23.28 -17.93 -15.67
CA ALA A 578 -23.15 -16.51 -15.28
C ALA A 578 -21.88 -16.27 -14.45
N LEU A 579 -21.52 -17.20 -13.56
CA LEU A 579 -20.29 -17.11 -12.76
C LEU A 579 -19.02 -17.24 -13.61
N VAL A 580 -19.02 -18.17 -14.58
CA VAL A 580 -17.92 -18.33 -15.53
C VAL A 580 -17.74 -17.06 -16.37
N GLN A 581 -18.84 -16.46 -16.85
CA GLN A 581 -18.81 -15.17 -17.54
C GLN A 581 -18.29 -14.05 -16.63
N HIS A 582 -18.69 -14.05 -15.36
CA HIS A 582 -18.24 -13.05 -14.39
C HIS A 582 -16.74 -13.15 -14.11
N LEU A 583 -16.16 -14.36 -14.07
CA LEU A 583 -14.72 -14.56 -13.99
C LEU A 583 -14.01 -14.11 -15.29
N ASN A 584 -14.65 -14.33 -16.45
CA ASN A 584 -14.11 -14.04 -17.78
C ASN A 584 -14.17 -12.54 -18.20
N GLN A 585 -13.79 -11.62 -17.31
CA GLN A 585 -13.79 -10.18 -17.62
C GLN A 585 -12.84 -9.82 -18.79
N THR A 586 -11.70 -10.50 -18.87
CA THR A 586 -10.72 -10.29 -19.96
C THR A 586 -11.28 -10.73 -21.32
N GLY A 587 -11.92 -11.89 -21.38
CA GLY A 587 -12.57 -12.37 -22.60
C GLY A 587 -13.72 -11.45 -23.02
N ALA A 588 -14.52 -10.98 -22.06
CA ALA A 588 -15.61 -10.03 -22.33
C ALA A 588 -15.10 -8.73 -22.98
N LEU A 589 -14.02 -8.13 -22.45
CA LEU A 589 -13.43 -6.91 -23.03
C LEU A 589 -12.84 -7.16 -24.44
N LYS A 590 -12.17 -8.30 -24.65
CA LYS A 590 -11.64 -8.67 -25.97
C LYS A 590 -12.75 -8.92 -26.99
N ARG A 591 -13.81 -9.59 -26.58
CA ARG A 591 -15.01 -9.81 -27.39
C ARG A 591 -15.63 -8.48 -27.79
N PHE A 592 -15.82 -7.56 -26.84
CA PHE A 592 -16.32 -6.22 -27.11
C PHE A 592 -15.48 -5.50 -28.19
N LYS A 593 -14.15 -5.53 -28.07
CA LYS A 593 -13.25 -4.93 -29.09
C LYS A 593 -13.38 -5.60 -30.46
N ALA A 594 -13.47 -6.92 -30.50
CA ALA A 594 -13.62 -7.67 -31.75
C ALA A 594 -14.96 -7.39 -32.43
N ASP A 595 -16.06 -7.34 -31.67
CA ASP A 595 -17.40 -7.03 -32.17
C ASP A 595 -17.42 -5.64 -32.81
N ARG A 596 -16.82 -4.64 -32.15
CA ARG A 596 -16.68 -3.28 -32.72
C ARG A 596 -15.88 -3.26 -34.02
N SER A 597 -14.74 -3.94 -34.07
CA SER A 597 -13.92 -4.01 -35.29
C SER A 597 -14.70 -4.63 -36.45
N ILE A 598 -15.50 -5.68 -36.19
CA ILE A 598 -16.35 -6.33 -37.19
C ILE A 598 -17.45 -5.38 -37.69
N ASP A 599 -18.11 -4.64 -36.82
CA ASP A 599 -19.18 -3.69 -37.19
C ASP A 599 -18.64 -2.47 -37.96
N LEU A 600 -17.43 -2.03 -37.64
CA LEU A 600 -16.75 -0.93 -38.32
C LEU A 600 -16.20 -1.35 -39.69
N ALA A 601 -15.82 -2.62 -39.88
CA ALA A 601 -15.26 -3.14 -41.12
C ALA A 601 -16.19 -2.99 -42.34
N ASP A 602 -15.59 -3.01 -43.52
CA ASP A 602 -16.30 -2.98 -44.81
C ASP A 602 -17.17 -4.23 -44.98
N GLN A 603 -18.49 -4.04 -45.04
CA GLN A 603 -19.47 -5.12 -45.13
C GLN A 603 -19.63 -5.68 -46.55
N ARG A 604 -18.85 -5.19 -47.54
CA ARG A 604 -18.92 -5.63 -48.94
C ARG A 604 -18.35 -7.02 -49.21
N ASP A 605 -17.62 -7.60 -48.25
CA ASP A 605 -17.17 -9.01 -48.29
C ASP A 605 -17.83 -9.82 -47.16
N PRO A 606 -19.03 -10.39 -47.40
CA PRO A 606 -19.74 -11.18 -46.40
C PRO A 606 -18.96 -12.38 -45.86
N ARG A 607 -18.06 -12.96 -46.67
CA ARG A 607 -17.25 -14.14 -46.27
C ARG A 607 -16.16 -13.75 -45.30
N ALA A 608 -15.44 -12.65 -45.56
CA ALA A 608 -14.45 -12.13 -44.63
C ALA A 608 -15.08 -11.74 -43.28
N VAL A 609 -16.27 -11.13 -43.29
CA VAL A 609 -17.04 -10.80 -42.08
C VAL A 609 -17.46 -12.07 -41.33
N GLN A 610 -17.96 -13.09 -42.04
CA GLN A 610 -18.34 -14.38 -41.45
C GLN A 610 -17.14 -15.07 -40.80
N GLN A 611 -15.99 -15.09 -41.47
CA GLN A 611 -14.75 -15.67 -40.94
C GLN A 611 -14.32 -14.97 -39.64
N ARG A 612 -14.28 -13.63 -39.62
CA ARG A 612 -13.93 -12.86 -38.42
C ARG A 612 -14.89 -13.13 -37.25
N ARG A 613 -16.19 -13.31 -37.53
CA ARG A 613 -17.19 -13.68 -36.51
C ARG A 613 -16.88 -15.05 -35.91
N ILE A 614 -16.57 -16.05 -36.74
CA ILE A 614 -16.20 -17.41 -36.30
C ILE A 614 -14.92 -17.37 -35.45
N GLU A 615 -13.89 -16.63 -35.88
CA GLU A 615 -12.63 -16.48 -35.12
C GLU A 615 -12.87 -15.82 -33.75
N ARG A 616 -13.70 -14.77 -33.72
CA ARG A 616 -14.13 -14.09 -32.49
C ARG A 616 -14.89 -15.03 -31.56
N ASP A 617 -15.83 -15.82 -32.08
CA ASP A 617 -16.62 -16.77 -31.29
C ASP A 617 -15.75 -17.91 -30.76
N LEU A 618 -14.82 -18.43 -31.57
CA LEU A 618 -13.85 -19.46 -31.17
C LEU A 618 -12.97 -18.98 -30.02
N SER A 619 -12.46 -17.75 -30.11
CA SER A 619 -11.70 -17.10 -29.04
C SER A 619 -12.54 -16.98 -27.77
N ASN A 620 -13.76 -16.44 -27.88
CA ASN A 620 -14.67 -16.25 -26.74
C ASN A 620 -15.01 -17.58 -26.02
N VAL A 621 -15.34 -18.63 -26.78
CA VAL A 621 -15.64 -19.96 -26.23
C VAL A 621 -14.41 -20.60 -25.57
N SER A 622 -13.22 -20.38 -26.11
CA SER A 622 -11.97 -20.85 -25.50
C SER A 622 -11.73 -20.19 -24.13
N TRP A 623 -11.93 -18.87 -24.03
CA TRP A 623 -11.85 -18.16 -22.75
C TRP A 623 -12.90 -18.62 -21.73
N LEU A 624 -14.11 -18.95 -22.20
CA LEU A 624 -15.16 -19.49 -21.33
C LEU A 624 -14.78 -20.85 -20.75
N ARG A 625 -14.22 -21.74 -21.57
CA ARG A 625 -13.70 -23.02 -21.11
C ARG A 625 -12.60 -22.82 -20.05
N ASP A 626 -11.60 -22.00 -20.34
CA ASP A 626 -10.47 -21.77 -19.42
C ASP A 626 -10.94 -21.17 -18.09
N SER A 627 -11.89 -20.24 -18.14
CA SER A 627 -12.51 -19.66 -16.95
C SER A 627 -13.34 -20.70 -16.17
N ALA A 628 -14.00 -21.64 -16.86
CA ALA A 628 -14.73 -22.72 -16.21
C ALA A 628 -13.78 -23.74 -15.55
N ASP A 629 -12.64 -24.06 -16.18
CA ASP A 629 -11.57 -24.87 -15.57
C ASP A 629 -11.03 -24.19 -14.29
N GLU A 630 -10.74 -22.88 -14.35
CA GLU A 630 -10.24 -22.10 -13.20
C GLU A 630 -11.27 -22.08 -12.06
N LEU A 631 -12.53 -21.74 -12.35
CA LEU A 631 -13.60 -21.71 -11.35
C LEU A 631 -13.87 -23.11 -10.77
N GLY A 632 -13.86 -24.15 -11.61
CA GLY A 632 -14.03 -25.54 -11.19
C GLY A 632 -12.96 -25.95 -10.18
N ALA A 633 -11.69 -25.64 -10.46
CA ALA A 633 -10.57 -25.87 -9.56
C ALA A 633 -10.71 -25.08 -8.23
N MET A 634 -11.23 -23.85 -8.28
CA MET A 634 -11.51 -23.07 -7.07
C MET A 634 -12.55 -23.74 -6.16
N PHE A 635 -13.63 -24.27 -6.74
CA PHE A 635 -14.64 -25.03 -5.99
C PHE A 635 -14.06 -26.33 -5.42
N ASP A 636 -13.25 -27.06 -6.20
CA ASP A 636 -12.60 -28.31 -5.78
C ASP A 636 -11.72 -28.11 -4.55
N ALA A 637 -10.82 -27.14 -4.60
CA ALA A 637 -9.89 -26.85 -3.51
C ALA A 637 -10.62 -26.51 -2.19
N ARG A 638 -11.73 -25.78 -2.28
CA ARG A 638 -12.50 -25.30 -1.12
C ARG A 638 -13.44 -26.34 -0.55
N LEU A 639 -14.06 -27.16 -1.39
CA LEU A 639 -14.96 -28.24 -0.94
C LEU A 639 -14.19 -29.45 -0.39
N ALA A 640 -12.93 -29.66 -0.79
CA ALA A 640 -12.08 -30.75 -0.30
C ALA A 640 -11.50 -30.50 1.11
N SER A 641 -11.53 -29.27 1.61
CA SER A 641 -10.91 -28.89 2.89
C SER A 641 -11.93 -28.92 4.03
N PRO A 642 -11.86 -29.86 5.00
CA PRO A 642 -12.66 -29.76 6.22
C PRO A 642 -12.11 -28.60 7.06
N ARG A 643 -12.96 -27.59 7.34
CA ARG A 643 -12.73 -26.41 8.21
C ARG A 643 -11.38 -26.40 8.95
N ARG A 644 -10.37 -25.74 8.37
CA ARG A 644 -9.16 -25.33 9.12
C ARG A 644 -9.49 -24.09 9.96
N SER A 645 -9.64 -24.31 11.26
CA SER A 645 -9.36 -23.29 12.26
C SER A 645 -7.93 -22.78 12.08
N ALA A 646 -7.76 -21.46 12.17
CA ALA A 646 -6.52 -20.71 12.33
C ALA A 646 -5.40 -20.90 11.27
N ALA A 647 -5.09 -19.78 10.61
CA ALA A 647 -3.95 -19.49 9.75
C ALA A 647 -2.71 -20.41 9.90
N ARG A 648 -2.41 -21.13 8.81
CA ARG A 648 -1.05 -21.35 8.30
C ARG A 648 -1.06 -21.05 6.81
N PRO A 649 -0.10 -20.30 6.25
CA PRO A 649 0.04 -20.22 4.80
C PRO A 649 0.32 -21.63 4.29
N SER A 650 -0.51 -22.13 3.37
CA SER A 650 -0.25 -23.42 2.71
C SER A 650 1.04 -23.29 1.88
N PRO A 651 1.91 -24.32 1.89
CA PRO A 651 3.01 -24.39 0.93
C PRO A 651 2.43 -24.47 -0.49
N GLY A 652 3.07 -23.79 -1.44
CA GLY A 652 2.70 -23.82 -2.86
C GLY A 652 2.73 -25.24 -3.44
N PRO A 653 2.13 -25.45 -4.63
CA PRO A 653 1.97 -26.78 -5.21
C PRO A 653 3.34 -27.44 -5.43
N GLU A 654 3.52 -28.62 -4.85
CA GLU A 654 4.64 -29.51 -5.18
C GLU A 654 4.53 -29.89 -6.65
N ALA A 655 5.32 -29.23 -7.50
CA ALA A 655 5.53 -29.66 -8.87
C ALA A 655 6.39 -30.92 -8.84
N ALA A 656 5.75 -32.04 -9.15
CA ALA A 656 6.43 -33.30 -9.43
C ALA A 656 7.24 -33.18 -10.74
N GLY A 657 8.53 -33.47 -10.66
CA GLY A 657 9.33 -33.99 -11.78
C GLY A 657 10.24 -33.02 -12.51
N ALA A 658 11.51 -32.94 -12.09
CA ALA A 658 12.72 -33.08 -12.93
C ALA A 658 13.96 -32.87 -12.06
N SER A 659 14.85 -33.86 -11.99
CA SER A 659 16.09 -33.79 -11.19
C SER A 659 17.13 -32.87 -11.85
N ALA A 660 17.08 -31.58 -11.54
CA ALA A 660 18.22 -30.69 -11.72
C ALA A 660 19.18 -30.84 -10.54
N GLY A 661 20.50 -30.85 -10.80
CA GLY A 661 21.54 -31.00 -9.78
C GLY A 661 21.33 -30.04 -8.60
N ARG A 662 21.30 -30.57 -7.38
CA ARG A 662 21.05 -29.81 -6.14
C ARG A 662 22.07 -28.67 -6.00
N ALA A 663 21.61 -27.42 -6.04
CA ALA A 663 22.46 -26.27 -5.72
C ALA A 663 22.94 -26.37 -4.26
N GLY A 664 24.26 -26.33 -4.09
CA GLY A 664 24.96 -26.35 -2.82
C GLY A 664 24.79 -25.06 -2.05
N VAL A 665 24.35 -25.17 -0.80
CA VAL A 665 24.16 -24.05 0.13
C VAL A 665 24.93 -24.34 1.42
N VAL A 666 25.81 -23.42 1.80
CA VAL A 666 26.63 -23.53 3.01
C VAL A 666 26.34 -22.42 4.00
N ALA A 667 26.53 -22.66 5.29
CA ALA A 667 26.56 -21.58 6.28
C ALA A 667 27.98 -20.99 6.35
N VAL A 668 28.11 -19.67 6.30
CA VAL A 668 29.39 -18.97 6.44
C VAL A 668 29.39 -18.19 7.75
N ILE A 669 30.37 -18.46 8.60
CA ILE A 669 30.50 -17.87 9.93
C ILE A 669 31.87 -17.21 10.04
N PRO A 670 31.95 -15.86 10.05
CA PRO A 670 33.18 -15.16 10.40
C PRO A 670 33.47 -15.32 11.89
N VAL A 671 34.68 -15.72 12.26
CA VAL A 671 35.05 -15.99 13.65
C VAL A 671 36.34 -15.25 14.04
N GLU A 672 36.21 -14.31 14.95
CA GLU A 672 37.29 -13.70 15.72
C GLU A 672 37.17 -14.15 17.18
N ALA A 673 38.27 -14.53 17.84
CA ALA A 673 38.20 -15.18 19.17
C ALA A 673 38.01 -14.20 20.34
N GLU A 674 38.27 -12.91 20.13
CA GLU A 674 38.35 -11.90 21.21
C GLU A 674 37.37 -10.74 21.07
N ALA A 675 36.67 -10.62 19.94
CA ALA A 675 35.67 -9.59 19.70
C ALA A 675 34.44 -10.13 18.95
N GLY A 676 33.25 -9.65 19.32
CA GLY A 676 32.00 -9.92 18.62
C GLY A 676 31.77 -9.01 17.39
N GLY A 677 30.65 -9.20 16.68
CA GLY A 677 30.32 -8.45 15.45
C GLY A 677 30.17 -6.92 15.63
N LEU A 678 29.91 -6.44 16.84
CA LEU A 678 29.90 -5.01 17.21
C LEU A 678 31.19 -4.57 17.91
N GLY A 679 32.28 -5.34 17.79
CA GLY A 679 33.57 -5.04 18.43
C GLY A 679 33.56 -5.15 19.96
N THR A 680 32.52 -5.73 20.56
CA THR A 680 32.45 -5.97 22.00
C THR A 680 33.53 -6.98 22.42
N PRO A 681 34.42 -6.63 23.37
CA PRO A 681 35.41 -7.57 23.88
C PRO A 681 34.74 -8.78 24.53
N ARG A 682 35.17 -10.00 24.17
CA ARG A 682 34.61 -11.23 24.71
C ARG A 682 35.56 -12.43 24.55
N ASP A 683 35.40 -13.44 25.40
CA ASP A 683 36.10 -14.73 25.26
C ASP A 683 35.18 -15.78 24.63
N LEU A 684 35.47 -16.20 23.39
CA LEU A 684 34.68 -17.22 22.70
C LEU A 684 34.86 -18.63 23.30
N ALA A 685 35.94 -18.87 24.06
CA ALA A 685 36.15 -20.17 24.72
C ALA A 685 35.27 -20.32 25.97
N GLY A 686 34.83 -19.20 26.55
CA GLY A 686 33.99 -19.15 27.74
C GLY A 686 32.67 -19.93 27.58
N PRO A 687 32.24 -20.69 28.61
CA PRO A 687 30.99 -21.42 28.55
C PRO A 687 29.79 -20.48 28.63
N VAL A 688 28.77 -20.73 27.79
CA VAL A 688 27.45 -20.07 27.84
C VAL A 688 26.44 -20.97 28.53
N TRP A 689 26.38 -22.26 28.17
CA TRP A 689 25.41 -23.20 28.72
C TRP A 689 25.98 -24.61 28.89
N ARG A 690 25.91 -25.17 30.10
CA ARG A 690 26.38 -26.53 30.45
C ARG A 690 27.78 -26.88 29.91
N GLY A 691 28.73 -25.95 30.03
CA GLY A 691 30.11 -26.13 29.56
C GLY A 691 30.31 -26.01 28.03
N MET A 692 29.25 -25.75 27.27
CA MET A 692 29.35 -25.40 25.85
C MET A 692 29.55 -23.90 25.67
N ASN A 693 30.50 -23.53 24.83
CA ASN A 693 30.70 -22.16 24.39
C ASN A 693 29.67 -21.76 23.30
N ALA A 694 29.63 -20.46 22.99
CA ALA A 694 28.67 -19.90 22.05
C ALA A 694 28.75 -20.52 20.65
N LEU A 695 29.98 -20.72 20.13
CA LEU A 695 30.20 -21.32 18.81
C LEU A 695 29.63 -22.74 18.72
N ARG A 696 29.84 -23.57 19.74
CA ARG A 696 29.30 -24.94 19.79
C ARG A 696 27.78 -24.97 19.78
N LEU A 697 27.13 -24.03 20.49
CA LEU A 697 25.68 -23.90 20.50
C LEU A 697 25.14 -23.49 19.13
N THR A 698 25.73 -22.47 18.49
CA THR A 698 25.38 -22.06 17.13
C THR A 698 25.55 -23.21 16.12
N LEU A 699 26.68 -23.93 16.18
CA LEU A 699 26.94 -25.09 15.33
C LEU A 699 25.95 -26.22 15.57
N ARG A 700 25.54 -26.48 16.82
CA ARG A 700 24.48 -27.46 17.12
C ARG A 700 23.17 -27.10 16.40
N ARG A 701 22.77 -25.83 16.44
CA ARG A 701 21.53 -25.35 15.80
C ARG A 701 21.60 -25.44 14.27
N LEU A 702 22.69 -24.96 13.67
CA LEU A 702 22.89 -25.05 12.22
C LEU A 702 22.95 -26.50 11.72
N ARG A 703 23.60 -27.41 12.46
CA ARG A 703 23.63 -28.85 12.12
C ARG A 703 22.26 -29.52 12.19
N ALA A 704 21.32 -28.96 12.94
CA ALA A 704 19.94 -29.43 12.98
C ALA A 704 19.12 -29.05 11.72
N CYS A 705 19.67 -28.23 10.82
CA CYS A 705 19.08 -27.92 9.53
C CYS A 705 19.63 -28.90 8.45
N PRO A 706 18.87 -29.93 8.04
CA PRO A 706 19.33 -30.91 7.05
C PRO A 706 19.54 -30.31 5.66
N GLU A 707 18.94 -29.15 5.37
CA GLU A 707 19.06 -28.45 4.10
C GLU A 707 20.46 -27.82 3.87
N ILE A 708 21.25 -27.57 4.94
CA ILE A 708 22.61 -27.04 4.86
C ILE A 708 23.60 -28.13 4.42
N ASP A 709 24.32 -27.89 3.33
CA ASP A 709 25.26 -28.86 2.76
C ASP A 709 26.63 -28.83 3.47
N GLY A 710 27.02 -27.70 4.07
CA GLY A 710 28.25 -27.56 4.85
C GLY A 710 28.32 -26.26 5.67
N ILE A 711 29.28 -26.17 6.60
CA ILE A 711 29.52 -24.96 7.41
C ILE A 711 30.98 -24.53 7.23
N VAL A 712 31.21 -23.28 6.89
CA VAL A 712 32.54 -22.68 6.72
C VAL A 712 32.80 -21.68 7.84
N LEU A 713 33.81 -21.97 8.68
CA LEU A 713 34.31 -21.06 9.70
C LEU A 713 35.46 -20.23 9.11
N ALA A 714 35.24 -18.94 8.93
CA ALA A 714 36.21 -18.04 8.30
C ALA A 714 36.95 -17.25 9.39
N THR A 715 38.25 -17.50 9.58
CA THR A 715 38.99 -16.95 10.73
C THR A 715 40.46 -16.66 10.42
N SER A 716 41.04 -15.72 11.17
CA SER A 716 42.49 -15.46 11.17
C SER A 716 43.28 -16.43 12.07
N GLU A 717 42.62 -17.19 12.95
CA GLU A 717 43.23 -18.11 13.93
C GLU A 717 42.67 -19.55 13.79
N PRO A 718 42.93 -20.26 12.68
CA PRO A 718 42.25 -21.52 12.39
C PRO A 718 42.51 -22.62 13.42
N GLU A 719 43.72 -22.71 13.97
CA GLU A 719 44.08 -23.72 14.98
C GLU A 719 43.33 -23.48 16.30
N ARG A 720 43.26 -22.21 16.75
CA ARG A 720 42.54 -21.81 17.96
C ARG A 720 41.05 -22.12 17.83
N ILE A 721 40.42 -21.70 16.73
CA ILE A 721 38.99 -21.90 16.50
C ILE A 721 38.64 -23.38 16.33
N ALA A 722 39.47 -24.16 15.62
CA ALA A 722 39.29 -25.60 15.52
C ALA A 722 39.36 -26.27 16.90
N GLY A 723 40.26 -25.82 17.78
CA GLY A 723 40.39 -26.30 19.15
C GLY A 723 39.14 -26.10 20.03
N LEU A 724 38.29 -25.13 19.71
CA LEU A 724 37.02 -24.89 20.43
C LEU A 724 35.92 -25.91 20.10
N ILE A 725 36.13 -26.76 19.09
CA ILE A 725 35.16 -27.73 18.59
C ILE A 725 35.71 -29.15 18.81
N PRO A 726 35.07 -29.96 19.66
CA PRO A 726 35.46 -31.35 19.86
C PRO A 726 35.51 -32.14 18.55
N GLU A 727 36.46 -33.07 18.40
CA GLU A 727 36.70 -33.79 17.14
C GLU A 727 35.44 -34.51 16.61
N GLY A 728 34.69 -35.17 17.50
CA GLY A 728 33.40 -35.82 17.16
C GLY A 728 32.27 -34.86 16.75
N GLU A 729 32.44 -33.56 16.96
CA GLU A 729 31.47 -32.53 16.58
C GLU A 729 31.84 -31.79 15.28
N ARG A 730 33.04 -32.04 14.71
CA ARG A 730 33.54 -31.32 13.53
C ARG A 730 32.83 -31.66 12.22
N GLY A 731 32.14 -32.80 12.12
CA GLY A 731 31.15 -33.12 11.08
C GLY A 731 31.34 -32.44 9.71
N ARG A 732 30.34 -31.65 9.27
CA ARG A 732 30.33 -30.88 8.01
C ARG A 732 31.02 -29.51 8.11
N VAL A 733 31.93 -29.31 9.07
CA VAL A 733 32.56 -28.01 9.36
C VAL A 733 33.95 -27.94 8.73
N THR A 734 34.17 -26.90 7.93
CA THR A 734 35.47 -26.58 7.32
C THR A 734 35.98 -25.26 7.88
N VAL A 735 37.27 -25.18 8.21
CA VAL A 735 37.89 -23.94 8.67
C VAL A 735 38.67 -23.30 7.52
N MET A 736 38.28 -22.09 7.13
CA MET A 736 38.93 -21.28 6.11
C MET A 736 39.82 -20.23 6.77
N ARG A 737 41.11 -20.22 6.41
CA ARG A 737 42.07 -19.21 6.88
C ARG A 737 41.90 -17.88 6.13
N LEU A 738 41.85 -16.79 6.89
CA LEU A 738 41.76 -15.41 6.42
C LEU A 738 42.95 -14.57 6.91
N ASP A 739 43.21 -13.48 6.20
CA ASP A 739 44.14 -12.44 6.66
C ASP A 739 43.39 -11.47 7.59
N ARG A 740 44.01 -11.10 8.73
CA ARG A 740 43.40 -10.15 9.70
C ARG A 740 42.87 -8.85 9.07
N PRO A 741 43.59 -8.20 8.12
CA PRO A 741 43.07 -6.99 7.46
C PRO A 741 41.77 -7.20 6.68
N ALA A 742 41.52 -8.41 6.15
CA ALA A 742 40.29 -8.70 5.41
C ALA A 742 39.05 -8.71 6.33
N LEU A 743 39.20 -9.18 7.57
CA LEU A 743 38.14 -9.15 8.59
C LEU A 743 37.96 -7.75 9.20
N ALA A 744 39.05 -7.00 9.38
CA ALA A 744 39.01 -5.68 10.01
C ALA A 744 38.54 -4.56 9.05
N GLY A 745 38.70 -4.73 7.74
CA GLY A 745 38.57 -3.65 6.75
C GLY A 745 37.23 -2.89 6.78
N ARG A 746 36.12 -3.60 7.03
CA ARG A 746 34.75 -3.05 7.06
C ARG A 746 34.15 -3.00 8.49
N ALA A 747 34.70 -3.78 9.42
CA ALA A 747 34.13 -4.01 10.75
C ALA A 747 33.93 -2.72 11.56
N ALA A 748 34.88 -1.78 11.50
CA ALA A 748 34.79 -0.52 12.25
C ALA A 748 33.58 0.33 11.82
N ALA A 749 33.34 0.44 10.51
CA ALA A 749 32.23 1.22 9.98
C ALA A 749 30.87 0.53 10.18
N VAL A 750 30.81 -0.81 10.05
CA VAL A 750 29.61 -1.58 10.37
C VAL A 750 29.27 -1.45 11.86
N ARG A 751 30.26 -1.60 12.74
CA ARG A 751 30.10 -1.38 14.19
C ARG A 751 29.51 0.01 14.45
N ALA A 752 30.14 1.07 13.92
CA ALA A 752 29.66 2.43 14.10
C ALA A 752 28.22 2.63 13.58
N GLY A 753 27.87 2.02 12.45
CA GLY A 753 26.52 2.11 11.86
C GLY A 753 25.45 1.26 12.56
N ARG A 754 25.84 0.23 13.33
CA ARG A 754 24.93 -0.73 13.97
C ARG A 754 24.79 -0.57 15.48
N LEU A 755 25.74 0.08 16.15
CA LEU A 755 25.80 0.11 17.62
C LEU A 755 24.53 0.68 18.29
N TRP A 756 23.90 1.70 17.70
CA TRP A 756 22.62 2.28 18.16
C TRP A 756 21.38 1.51 17.69
N ALA A 757 21.54 0.54 16.80
CA ALA A 757 20.47 -0.27 16.22
C ALA A 757 20.63 -1.77 16.56
N ARG A 758 21.40 -2.09 17.62
CA ARG A 758 21.88 -3.45 17.95
C ARG A 758 20.77 -4.49 18.19
N SER A 759 19.60 -4.05 18.63
CA SER A 759 18.40 -4.86 18.88
C SER A 759 17.47 -4.91 17.67
N CYS A 760 17.79 -4.15 16.63
CA CYS A 760 17.04 -4.11 15.38
C CYS A 760 17.65 -5.08 14.37
N TRP A 761 16.80 -5.74 13.58
CA TRP A 761 17.27 -6.63 12.51
C TRP A 761 17.79 -5.85 11.30
N ARG A 762 17.21 -4.66 11.01
CA ARG A 762 17.71 -3.65 10.06
C ARG A 762 17.48 -2.23 10.57
N GLY A 763 17.91 -1.23 9.80
CA GLY A 763 17.67 0.18 10.11
C GLY A 763 18.83 0.88 10.82
N GLY A 764 20.04 0.32 10.79
CA GLY A 764 21.25 1.07 11.15
C GLY A 764 21.55 2.19 10.13
N ILE A 765 22.64 2.92 10.36
CA ILE A 765 23.11 3.94 9.40
C ILE A 765 23.34 3.28 8.04
N ALA A 766 22.91 3.93 6.94
CA ALA A 766 22.90 3.36 5.59
C ALA A 766 22.07 2.06 5.44
N ASN A 767 21.03 1.92 6.28
CA ASN A 767 20.17 0.74 6.39
C ASN A 767 20.90 -0.54 6.86
N LEU A 768 22.12 -0.44 7.40
CA LEU A 768 22.89 -1.59 7.86
C LEU A 768 22.05 -2.49 8.78
N SER A 769 22.13 -3.80 8.49
CA SER A 769 21.36 -4.86 9.14
C SER A 769 22.22 -5.70 10.07
N VAL A 770 21.59 -6.55 10.87
CA VAL A 770 22.30 -7.55 11.68
C VAL A 770 23.13 -8.50 10.80
N TYR A 771 22.72 -8.71 9.54
CA TYR A 771 23.46 -9.55 8.61
C TYR A 771 24.77 -8.91 8.17
N ASP A 772 24.83 -7.58 8.12
CA ASP A 772 26.06 -6.85 7.82
C ASP A 772 27.12 -7.01 8.92
N GLU A 773 26.70 -7.30 10.17
CA GLU A 773 27.63 -7.59 11.29
C GLU A 773 28.45 -8.87 11.06
N VAL A 774 27.98 -9.76 10.19
CA VAL A 774 28.59 -11.07 9.88
C VAL A 774 28.86 -11.25 8.38
N PHE A 775 28.85 -10.16 7.61
CA PHE A 775 29.01 -10.19 6.16
C PHE A 775 30.17 -9.31 5.70
N SER A 776 31.16 -9.93 5.06
CA SER A 776 32.10 -9.24 4.17
C SER A 776 31.96 -9.86 2.77
N PRO A 777 31.71 -9.04 1.73
CA PRO A 777 31.57 -9.53 0.36
C PRO A 777 32.72 -10.43 -0.09
N SER A 778 33.97 -10.02 0.14
CA SER A 778 35.15 -10.77 -0.30
C SER A 778 35.30 -12.09 0.46
N VAL A 779 35.06 -12.08 1.78
CA VAL A 779 35.10 -13.28 2.62
C VAL A 779 34.05 -14.30 2.20
N VAL A 780 32.81 -13.85 1.99
CA VAL A 780 31.70 -14.74 1.61
C VAL A 780 31.88 -15.27 0.18
N ALA A 781 32.29 -14.43 -0.77
CA ALA A 781 32.57 -14.86 -2.14
C ALA A 781 33.65 -15.95 -2.16
N ARG A 782 34.75 -15.75 -1.43
CA ARG A 782 35.85 -16.73 -1.30
C ARG A 782 35.40 -18.01 -0.60
N ALA A 783 34.60 -17.91 0.46
CA ALA A 783 34.05 -19.07 1.17
C ALA A 783 33.17 -19.93 0.24
N LEU A 784 32.32 -19.29 -0.56
CA LEU A 784 31.45 -19.96 -1.54
C LEU A 784 32.27 -20.61 -2.67
N GLU A 785 33.31 -19.93 -3.14
CA GLU A 785 34.23 -20.47 -4.13
C GLU A 785 34.95 -21.73 -3.61
N GLN A 786 35.55 -21.67 -2.42
CA GLN A 786 36.27 -22.80 -1.83
C GLN A 786 35.34 -23.98 -1.52
N ALA A 787 34.10 -23.71 -1.13
CA ALA A 787 33.12 -24.76 -0.83
C ALA A 787 32.41 -25.31 -2.08
N GLY A 788 32.61 -24.72 -3.27
CA GLY A 788 31.87 -25.09 -4.48
C GLY A 788 30.36 -24.83 -4.37
N ALA A 789 29.95 -23.87 -3.55
CA ALA A 789 28.56 -23.58 -3.24
C ALA A 789 28.01 -22.37 -4.02
N GLN A 790 26.69 -22.33 -4.21
CA GLN A 790 25.98 -21.28 -4.96
C GLN A 790 25.41 -20.19 -4.05
N ALA A 791 25.17 -20.49 -2.77
CA ALA A 791 24.64 -19.51 -1.82
C ALA A 791 25.13 -19.73 -0.39
N ALA A 792 25.19 -18.64 0.38
CA ALA A 792 25.62 -18.63 1.77
C ALA A 792 24.46 -18.26 2.70
N VAL A 793 24.24 -19.08 3.74
CA VAL A 793 23.50 -18.68 4.95
C VAL A 793 24.45 -17.93 5.87
N LEU A 794 24.08 -16.73 6.30
CA LEU A 794 24.93 -15.85 7.11
C LEU A 794 24.63 -16.02 8.59
N ALA A 795 25.62 -16.42 9.39
CA ALA A 795 25.44 -16.57 10.83
C ALA A 795 26.69 -16.08 11.60
N GLY A 796 26.47 -15.56 12.80
CA GLY A 796 27.54 -15.21 13.74
C GLY A 796 27.87 -16.35 14.70
N PRO A 797 29.09 -16.42 15.26
CA PRO A 797 29.48 -17.51 16.14
C PRO A 797 28.68 -17.51 17.46
N GLU A 798 28.11 -16.37 17.86
CA GLU A 798 27.32 -16.25 19.10
C GLU A 798 25.79 -16.36 18.93
N TRP A 799 25.30 -16.74 17.75
CA TRP A 799 23.86 -16.86 17.45
C TRP A 799 23.28 -18.17 17.99
N CYS A 800 23.41 -18.37 19.31
CA CYS A 800 23.15 -19.63 20.01
C CYS A 800 21.70 -20.14 19.89
N LEU A 801 20.76 -19.24 19.57
CA LEU A 801 19.33 -19.52 19.45
C LEU A 801 18.81 -19.41 18.01
N ILE A 802 19.71 -19.31 17.01
CA ILE A 802 19.32 -19.27 15.59
C ILE A 802 18.35 -20.42 15.28
N ASP A 803 17.23 -20.11 14.65
CA ASP A 803 16.13 -21.05 14.43
C ASP A 803 16.40 -21.93 13.18
N PRO A 804 16.58 -23.25 13.35
CA PRO A 804 16.83 -24.15 12.22
C PRO A 804 15.66 -24.21 11.23
N GLY A 805 14.42 -24.00 11.69
CA GLY A 805 13.22 -24.00 10.86
C GLY A 805 13.16 -22.78 9.95
N LEU A 806 13.52 -21.59 10.45
CA LEU A 806 13.62 -20.38 9.63
C LEU A 806 14.74 -20.49 8.60
N VAL A 807 15.90 -21.02 9.01
CA VAL A 807 17.04 -21.25 8.09
C VAL A 807 16.68 -22.26 7.01
N GLY A 808 16.04 -23.38 7.37
CA GLY A 808 15.61 -24.39 6.40
C GLY A 808 14.62 -23.82 5.37
N GLU A 809 13.70 -22.95 5.81
CA GLU A 809 12.75 -22.29 4.92
C GLU A 809 13.43 -21.34 3.90
N LEU A 810 14.46 -20.58 4.31
CA LEU A 810 15.26 -19.77 3.38
C LEU A 810 15.86 -20.63 2.26
N ILE A 811 16.45 -21.77 2.63
CA ILE A 811 17.12 -22.67 1.68
C ILE A 811 16.11 -23.35 0.76
N ARG A 812 14.97 -23.80 1.29
CA ARG A 812 13.91 -24.41 0.48
C ARG A 812 13.36 -23.43 -0.55
N ARG A 813 13.09 -22.18 -0.17
CA ARG A 813 12.63 -21.14 -1.10
C ARG A 813 13.66 -20.81 -2.16
N TYR A 814 14.92 -20.65 -1.78
CA TYR A 814 16.02 -20.42 -2.73
C TYR A 814 16.08 -21.55 -3.77
N ARG A 815 16.07 -22.82 -3.33
CA ARG A 815 16.12 -23.97 -4.23
C ARG A 815 14.88 -24.08 -5.12
N ALA A 816 13.69 -23.78 -4.60
CA ALA A 816 12.46 -23.77 -5.39
C ALA A 816 12.50 -22.69 -6.51
N GLY A 817 13.09 -21.53 -6.22
CA GLY A 817 13.26 -20.45 -7.20
C GLY A 817 14.19 -20.77 -8.36
N LEU A 818 15.10 -21.74 -8.23
CA LEU A 818 16.03 -22.12 -9.31
C LEU A 818 15.36 -22.86 -10.48
N GLY A 819 14.20 -23.49 -10.26
CA GLY A 819 13.49 -24.29 -11.29
C GLY A 819 12.56 -23.49 -12.21
N ALA A 820 12.18 -22.26 -11.83
CA ALA A 820 11.27 -21.41 -12.59
C ALA A 820 12.05 -20.31 -13.33
N GLN A 821 12.24 -20.43 -14.65
CA GLN A 821 12.75 -19.40 -15.59
C GLN A 821 13.72 -18.32 -15.00
N GLY A 822 14.71 -18.74 -14.21
CA GLY A 822 15.66 -17.87 -13.52
C GLY A 822 15.16 -17.43 -12.13
N ASN A 823 15.97 -17.62 -11.08
CA ASN A 823 15.62 -17.22 -9.72
C ASN A 823 15.52 -15.67 -9.61
N PRO A 824 14.32 -15.08 -9.42
CA PRO A 824 14.19 -13.63 -9.30
C PRO A 824 14.74 -13.09 -7.97
N ASP A 825 14.78 -13.92 -6.92
CA ASP A 825 15.14 -13.53 -5.56
C ASP A 825 16.52 -14.11 -5.17
N ARG A 826 17.58 -13.34 -5.45
CA ARG A 826 18.99 -13.68 -5.15
C ARG A 826 19.43 -13.36 -3.72
N LEU A 827 18.57 -12.71 -2.94
CA LEU A 827 18.74 -12.42 -1.51
C LEU A 827 17.43 -12.79 -0.80
N LEU A 828 17.49 -13.73 0.14
CA LEU A 828 16.38 -14.07 1.02
C LEU A 828 16.75 -13.74 2.46
N PHE A 829 15.77 -13.39 3.29
CA PHE A 829 16.05 -12.96 4.67
C PHE A 829 14.87 -13.20 5.60
N CYS A 830 15.17 -13.25 6.90
CA CYS A 830 14.18 -13.25 7.97
C CYS A 830 14.05 -11.85 8.58
N HIS A 831 12.87 -11.47 9.04
CA HIS A 831 12.66 -10.25 9.86
C HIS A 831 12.51 -10.60 11.35
N ALA A 832 13.43 -11.39 11.89
CA ALA A 832 13.42 -11.80 13.30
C ALA A 832 14.41 -10.97 14.12
N ALA A 833 14.22 -10.92 15.45
CA ALA A 833 15.18 -10.29 16.34
C ALA A 833 16.63 -10.82 16.11
N PRO A 834 17.65 -9.96 16.22
CA PRO A 834 19.07 -10.34 16.05
C PRO A 834 19.43 -11.64 16.77
N GLY A 835 19.98 -12.61 16.03
CA GLY A 835 20.40 -13.91 16.56
C GLY A 835 19.35 -15.04 16.48
N LEU A 836 18.09 -14.74 16.15
CA LEU A 836 17.04 -15.76 15.95
C LEU A 836 16.86 -16.17 14.47
N GLY A 837 17.06 -15.23 13.54
CA GLY A 837 16.91 -15.45 12.09
C GLY A 837 18.23 -15.33 11.32
N SER A 838 18.17 -15.49 10.00
CA SER A 838 19.32 -15.42 9.08
C SER A 838 18.95 -14.74 7.78
N ALA A 839 19.97 -14.40 6.98
CA ALA A 839 19.84 -14.13 5.56
C ALA A 839 20.56 -15.20 4.72
N LEU A 840 20.11 -15.39 3.49
CA LEU A 840 20.73 -16.23 2.47
C LEU A 840 21.07 -15.37 1.26
N ILE A 841 22.34 -15.38 0.85
CA ILE A 841 22.85 -14.57 -0.26
C ILE A 841 23.42 -15.45 -1.36
N ASP A 842 23.03 -15.18 -2.60
CA ASP A 842 23.57 -15.83 -3.79
C ASP A 842 25.02 -15.40 -4.05
N ARG A 843 25.85 -16.33 -4.53
CA ARG A 843 27.27 -16.11 -4.86
C ARG A 843 27.46 -14.91 -5.79
N ALA A 844 26.57 -14.73 -6.77
CA ALA A 844 26.68 -13.63 -7.72
C ALA A 844 26.59 -12.27 -7.03
N ILE A 845 25.69 -12.11 -6.03
CA ILE A 845 25.59 -10.86 -5.27
C ILE A 845 26.87 -10.64 -4.46
N ALA A 846 27.37 -11.67 -3.75
CA ALA A 846 28.58 -11.53 -2.95
C ALA A 846 29.79 -11.12 -3.82
N GLU A 847 29.94 -11.72 -4.99
CA GLU A 847 31.00 -11.38 -5.95
C GLU A 847 30.83 -9.97 -6.55
N ASP A 848 29.61 -9.57 -6.92
CA ASP A 848 29.33 -8.24 -7.45
C ASP A 848 29.64 -7.14 -6.42
N LEU A 849 29.25 -7.36 -5.17
CA LEU A 849 29.56 -6.46 -4.06
C LEU A 849 31.07 -6.43 -3.76
N ALA A 850 31.76 -7.57 -3.84
CA ALA A 850 33.21 -7.63 -3.64
C ALA A 850 33.98 -6.87 -4.74
N ARG A 851 33.56 -7.00 -6.00
CA ARG A 851 34.17 -6.29 -7.14
C ARG A 851 33.93 -4.77 -7.10
N ASN A 852 32.70 -4.36 -6.76
CA ASN A 852 32.28 -2.97 -6.89
C ASN A 852 32.24 -2.20 -5.56
N GLY A 853 32.61 -2.83 -4.43
CA GLY A 853 32.38 -2.29 -3.10
C GLY A 853 32.95 -0.89 -2.86
N ARG A 854 34.14 -0.59 -3.39
CA ARG A 854 34.74 0.76 -3.30
C ARG A 854 33.97 1.83 -4.05
N ALA A 855 33.39 1.49 -5.20
CA ALA A 855 32.60 2.43 -6.01
C ALA A 855 31.19 2.62 -5.45
N LEU A 856 30.61 1.56 -4.88
CA LEU A 856 29.28 1.58 -4.27
C LEU A 856 29.28 2.21 -2.87
N GLY A 857 30.41 2.19 -2.16
CA GLY A 857 30.56 2.80 -0.84
C GLY A 857 29.54 2.26 0.18
N PRO A 858 28.73 3.12 0.82
CA PRO A 858 27.63 2.70 1.71
C PRO A 858 26.66 1.69 1.08
N LEU A 859 26.47 1.75 -0.24
CA LEU A 859 25.56 0.87 -0.99
C LEU A 859 26.07 -0.57 -1.12
N ALA A 860 27.33 -0.83 -0.77
CA ALA A 860 27.94 -2.15 -0.82
C ALA A 860 27.56 -3.03 0.39
N SER A 861 26.29 -3.08 0.77
CA SER A 861 25.81 -3.74 1.99
C SER A 861 24.50 -4.52 1.76
N ILE A 862 24.23 -5.51 2.62
CA ILE A 862 22.94 -6.20 2.64
C ILE A 862 21.85 -5.21 3.04
N GLY A 863 22.13 -4.35 4.04
CA GLY A 863 21.25 -3.28 4.46
C GLY A 863 20.75 -2.40 3.30
N SER A 864 21.62 -2.01 2.38
CA SER A 864 21.25 -1.20 1.22
C SER A 864 20.39 -1.95 0.19
N LEU A 865 20.61 -3.25 0.00
CA LEU A 865 19.74 -4.10 -0.84
C LEU A 865 18.33 -4.23 -0.24
N LEU A 866 18.22 -4.18 1.09
CA LEU A 866 16.96 -4.24 1.83
C LEU A 866 16.32 -2.86 2.06
N GLY A 867 17.09 -1.79 1.88
CA GLY A 867 16.72 -0.40 2.15
C GLY A 867 15.95 0.27 1.02
N TYR A 868 15.75 1.59 1.16
CA TYR A 868 15.22 2.45 0.10
C TYR A 868 16.38 3.06 -0.68
N LEU A 869 16.27 3.11 -2.01
CA LEU A 869 17.22 3.75 -2.92
C LEU A 869 16.48 4.77 -3.78
N PRO A 870 16.79 6.09 -3.70
CA PRO A 870 16.08 7.13 -4.46
C PRO A 870 16.09 6.91 -5.97
N MET A 871 17.21 6.42 -6.52
CA MET A 871 17.39 6.16 -7.95
C MET A 871 16.61 4.93 -8.45
N ALA A 872 16.21 4.04 -7.54
CA ALA A 872 15.45 2.82 -7.87
C ALA A 872 14.39 2.53 -6.79
N PRO A 873 13.33 3.36 -6.69
CA PRO A 873 12.27 3.15 -5.71
C PRO A 873 11.62 1.78 -5.89
N GLN A 874 11.53 1.03 -4.80
CA GLN A 874 10.93 -0.30 -4.78
C GLN A 874 10.04 -0.48 -3.54
N VAL A 875 9.02 -1.33 -3.69
CA VAL A 875 8.22 -1.82 -2.56
C VAL A 875 9.15 -2.44 -1.52
N ASP A 876 8.85 -2.22 -0.25
CA ASP A 876 9.63 -2.75 0.86
C ASP A 876 9.81 -4.28 0.73
N PRO A 877 11.04 -4.80 0.74
CA PRO A 877 11.32 -6.23 0.63
C PRO A 877 10.58 -7.10 1.65
N ILE A 878 10.17 -6.58 2.81
CA ILE A 878 9.39 -7.36 3.80
C ILE A 878 8.03 -7.84 3.27
N ALA A 879 7.51 -7.19 2.21
CA ALA A 879 6.27 -7.57 1.55
C ALA A 879 6.47 -8.55 0.38
N LYS A 880 7.73 -8.87 0.03
CA LYS A 880 8.06 -9.77 -1.09
C LYS A 880 8.21 -11.22 -0.61
N PRO A 881 8.03 -12.22 -1.49
CA PRO A 881 8.26 -13.63 -1.16
C PRO A 881 9.68 -13.96 -0.64
N ALA A 882 10.67 -13.14 -0.99
CA ALA A 882 12.04 -13.19 -0.47
C ALA A 882 12.13 -13.09 1.07
N CYS A 883 11.14 -12.48 1.72
CA CYS A 883 11.05 -12.41 3.18
C CYS A 883 10.42 -13.69 3.75
N VAL A 884 11.20 -14.44 4.53
CA VAL A 884 10.67 -15.51 5.37
C VAL A 884 10.09 -14.87 6.63
N VAL A 885 8.76 -14.81 6.69
CA VAL A 885 8.02 -14.16 7.77
C VAL A 885 8.22 -14.95 9.07
N ALA A 886 8.81 -14.29 10.07
CA ALA A 886 8.98 -14.85 11.39
C ALA A 886 7.67 -14.76 12.21
N PRO A 887 7.47 -15.64 13.20
CA PRO A 887 6.37 -15.51 14.16
C PRO A 887 6.37 -14.12 14.81
N ALA A 888 5.18 -13.55 15.04
CA ALA A 888 5.05 -12.18 15.60
C ALA A 888 5.84 -11.99 16.90
N ALA A 889 5.81 -12.98 17.81
CA ALA A 889 6.59 -12.94 19.05
C ALA A 889 8.10 -12.76 18.80
N ALA A 890 8.66 -13.42 17.79
CA ALA A 890 10.09 -13.35 17.46
C ALA A 890 10.47 -12.06 16.73
N ARG A 891 9.56 -11.53 15.89
CA ARG A 891 9.73 -10.25 15.20
C ARG A 891 9.64 -9.07 16.18
N ASP A 892 8.66 -9.10 17.08
CA ASP A 892 8.29 -7.98 17.94
C ASP A 892 9.09 -7.93 19.26
N LEU A 893 9.97 -8.90 19.50
CA LEU A 893 10.76 -9.04 20.73
C LEU A 893 11.62 -7.80 21.04
N CYS A 894 12.12 -7.12 20.00
CA CYS A 894 12.92 -5.88 20.12
C CYS A 894 14.17 -6.03 21.01
N ASP A 895 14.80 -7.20 21.04
CA ASP A 895 16.02 -7.49 21.79
C ASP A 895 17.15 -8.02 20.89
N ARG A 896 18.39 -7.86 21.34
CA ARG A 896 19.56 -8.55 20.79
C ARG A 896 19.73 -9.91 21.45
N VAL A 897 19.44 -10.98 20.71
CA VAL A 897 19.52 -12.38 21.18
C VAL A 897 20.83 -13.03 20.73
N ILE A 898 21.95 -12.37 21.07
CA ILE A 898 23.31 -12.77 20.68
C ILE A 898 24.16 -12.84 21.96
N ALA A 899 24.92 -13.93 22.13
CA ALA A 899 25.73 -14.20 23.33
C ALA A 899 27.07 -13.43 23.33
N ASP A 900 27.02 -12.12 23.08
CA ASP A 900 28.18 -11.24 22.94
C ASP A 900 28.32 -10.23 24.10
N ALA A 901 27.57 -10.42 25.20
CA ALA A 901 27.76 -9.76 26.49
C ALA A 901 27.33 -10.67 27.65
N PRO A 902 27.86 -10.49 28.87
CA PRO A 902 27.56 -11.37 30.01
C PRO A 902 26.07 -11.49 30.35
N ASP A 903 25.33 -10.38 30.35
CA ASP A 903 23.89 -10.35 30.65
C ASP A 903 23.07 -11.06 29.55
N ARG A 904 23.48 -10.91 28.28
CA ARG A 904 22.84 -11.58 27.13
C ARG A 904 23.12 -13.09 27.16
N SER A 905 24.35 -13.49 27.45
CA SER A 905 24.72 -14.90 27.62
C SER A 905 23.92 -15.58 28.73
N SER A 906 23.73 -14.91 29.87
CA SER A 906 22.91 -15.41 30.99
C SER A 906 21.43 -15.57 30.61
N ARG A 907 20.86 -14.61 29.87
CA ARG A 907 19.48 -14.70 29.35
C ARG A 907 19.32 -15.83 28.35
N ILE A 908 20.28 -16.01 27.44
CA ILE A 908 20.30 -17.11 26.48
C ILE A 908 20.40 -18.46 27.20
N ALA A 909 21.26 -18.58 28.22
CA ALA A 909 21.35 -19.77 29.04
C ALA A 909 20.01 -20.11 29.72
N SER A 910 19.29 -19.09 30.22
CA SER A 910 17.96 -19.28 30.82
C SER A 910 16.92 -19.81 29.82
N VAL A 911 16.98 -19.37 28.55
CA VAL A 911 16.15 -19.94 27.48
C VAL A 911 16.51 -21.40 27.25
N LEU A 912 17.80 -21.71 27.14
CA LEU A 912 18.29 -23.08 26.92
C LEU A 912 18.01 -24.02 28.09
N ASP A 913 17.96 -23.51 29.32
CA ASP A 913 17.54 -24.30 30.49
C ASP A 913 16.04 -24.63 30.46
N ALA A 914 15.21 -23.70 29.99
CA ALA A 914 13.77 -23.91 29.86
C ALA A 914 13.42 -24.82 28.66
N ASP A 915 14.08 -24.62 27.52
CA ASP A 915 13.95 -25.46 26.33
C ASP A 915 15.22 -25.36 25.46
N PRO A 916 16.10 -26.38 25.47
CA PRO A 916 17.33 -26.41 24.68
C PRO A 916 17.12 -26.35 23.17
N ASP A 917 15.93 -26.71 22.69
CA ASP A 917 15.58 -26.78 21.27
C ASP A 917 14.51 -25.75 20.88
N ALA A 918 14.24 -24.76 21.76
CA ALA A 918 13.26 -23.70 21.54
C ALA A 918 13.35 -23.10 20.13
N ASP A 919 12.22 -23.03 19.41
CA ASP A 919 12.13 -22.26 18.17
C ASP A 919 12.13 -20.74 18.46
N ALA A 920 12.15 -19.90 17.42
CA ALA A 920 12.20 -18.46 17.58
C ALA A 920 11.01 -17.90 18.39
N ALA A 921 9.81 -18.46 18.21
CA ALA A 921 8.61 -18.01 18.92
C ALA A 921 8.69 -18.33 20.41
N ARG A 922 9.13 -19.55 20.74
CA ARG A 922 9.26 -20.01 22.12
C ARG A 922 10.39 -19.29 22.85
N ALA A 923 11.54 -19.10 22.20
CA ALA A 923 12.64 -18.31 22.74
C ALA A 923 12.19 -16.87 23.06
N ALA A 924 11.47 -16.23 22.13
CA ALA A 924 10.95 -14.90 22.33
C ALA A 924 9.90 -14.83 23.46
N GLY A 925 9.03 -15.84 23.59
CA GLY A 925 8.07 -15.94 24.68
C GLY A 925 8.73 -16.03 26.05
N ILE A 926 9.79 -16.84 26.17
CA ILE A 926 10.58 -16.97 27.42
C ILE A 926 11.28 -15.66 27.77
N LEU A 927 11.98 -15.04 26.80
CA LEU A 927 12.67 -13.77 26.99
C LEU A 927 11.71 -12.63 27.40
N SER A 928 10.54 -12.56 26.75
CA SER A 928 9.48 -11.62 27.12
C SER A 928 9.01 -11.83 28.56
N GLY A 929 8.95 -13.08 29.02
CA GLY A 929 8.68 -13.42 30.42
C GLY A 929 9.75 -12.91 31.37
N LEU A 930 11.03 -13.15 31.04
CA LEU A 930 12.17 -12.71 31.84
C LEU A 930 12.23 -11.18 31.99
N HIS A 931 11.85 -10.40 30.97
CA HIS A 931 11.79 -8.94 31.10
C HIS A 931 10.76 -8.45 32.11
N ARG A 932 9.68 -9.20 32.34
CA ARG A 932 8.62 -8.81 33.28
C ARG A 932 9.00 -9.04 34.74
N THR A 933 9.87 -10.02 35.00
CA THR A 933 10.18 -10.49 36.36
C THR A 933 11.64 -10.32 36.75
N GLY A 934 12.52 -10.06 35.79
CA GLY A 934 13.96 -9.99 36.00
C GLY A 934 14.48 -8.59 36.31
N PRO A 935 15.73 -8.48 36.83
CA PRO A 935 16.37 -7.19 37.05
C PRO A 935 16.60 -6.45 35.73
N THR A 936 16.51 -5.12 35.77
CA THR A 936 16.84 -4.29 34.59
C THR A 936 18.34 -4.34 34.34
N PRO A 937 18.81 -4.66 33.11
CA PRO A 937 20.23 -4.66 32.80
C PRO A 937 20.80 -3.23 32.78
N PRO A 938 22.13 -3.05 32.89
CA PRO A 938 22.76 -1.75 32.69
C PRO A 938 22.43 -1.16 31.31
N ALA A 939 22.29 0.17 31.24
CA ALA A 939 21.94 0.86 30.00
C ALA A 939 22.94 0.58 28.87
N GLU A 940 22.41 0.37 27.67
CA GLU A 940 23.17 0.12 26.44
C GLU A 940 23.50 1.43 25.71
N HIS A 941 22.70 2.47 25.94
CA HIS A 941 22.81 3.79 25.32
C HIS A 941 22.70 4.90 26.37
N LEU A 942 23.76 5.70 26.51
CA LEU A 942 23.79 6.90 27.33
C LEU A 942 23.68 8.14 26.44
N ILE A 943 22.73 9.01 26.75
CA ILE A 943 22.56 10.33 26.10
C ILE A 943 22.93 11.40 27.13
N LEU A 944 23.89 12.26 26.81
CA LEU A 944 24.22 13.44 27.61
C LEU A 944 23.79 14.69 26.87
N ASP A 945 22.90 15.47 27.48
CA ASP A 945 22.60 16.82 27.04
C ASP A 945 23.63 17.76 27.66
N LEU A 946 24.60 18.22 26.88
CA LEU A 946 25.68 19.08 27.37
C LEU A 946 25.21 20.53 27.56
N SER A 947 24.20 20.98 26.82
CA SER A 947 23.54 22.26 27.04
C SER A 947 22.01 22.13 26.95
N GLY A 948 21.30 22.99 27.67
CA GLY A 948 19.83 23.04 27.69
C GLY A 948 19.27 24.24 28.47
N VAL A 949 17.95 24.25 28.67
CA VAL A 949 17.22 25.35 29.37
C VAL A 949 17.72 25.59 30.80
N SER A 950 18.23 24.54 31.45
CA SER A 950 18.78 24.58 32.81
C SER A 950 20.25 25.04 32.88
N GLY A 951 20.87 25.36 31.75
CA GLY A 951 22.28 25.75 31.66
C GLY A 951 23.17 24.71 30.98
N GLU A 952 24.47 24.85 31.18
CA GLU A 952 25.51 23.99 30.62
C GLU A 952 25.95 22.93 31.65
N MET A 953 26.17 21.70 31.19
CA MET A 953 26.63 20.60 32.04
C MET A 953 28.08 20.84 32.47
N GLY A 954 28.38 20.71 33.76
CA GLY A 954 29.76 20.75 34.23
C GLY A 954 30.59 19.58 33.70
N GLU A 955 31.85 19.82 33.34
CA GLU A 955 32.76 18.80 32.81
C GLU A 955 32.85 17.55 33.72
N ASP A 956 33.03 17.74 35.02
CA ASP A 956 33.15 16.64 35.97
C ASP A 956 31.87 15.81 36.08
N VAL A 957 30.70 16.43 35.87
CA VAL A 957 29.40 15.75 35.82
C VAL A 957 29.32 14.88 34.57
N ALA A 958 29.73 15.41 33.41
CA ALA A 958 29.76 14.67 32.16
C ALA A 958 30.70 13.46 32.24
N VAL A 959 31.94 13.66 32.68
CA VAL A 959 32.94 12.59 32.81
C VAL A 959 32.50 11.55 33.84
N GLY A 960 32.04 11.98 35.02
CA GLY A 960 31.57 11.07 36.07
C GLY A 960 30.37 10.23 35.63
N ALA A 961 29.45 10.80 34.84
CA ALA A 961 28.33 10.05 34.26
C ALA A 961 28.82 8.97 33.28
N ILE A 962 29.80 9.27 32.43
CA ILE A 962 30.35 8.32 31.45
C ILE A 962 31.05 7.16 32.14
N GLU A 963 31.98 7.46 33.05
CA GLU A 963 32.77 6.43 33.76
C GLU A 963 31.86 5.49 34.58
N ALA A 964 30.83 6.04 35.23
CA ALA A 964 29.87 5.27 36.00
C ALA A 964 29.06 4.27 35.16
N HIS A 965 28.78 4.56 33.89
CA HIS A 965 28.06 3.65 33.00
C HIS A 965 29.00 2.69 32.26
N ALA A 966 30.13 3.19 31.75
CA ALA A 966 31.08 2.41 30.97
C ALA A 966 31.70 1.27 31.80
N SER A 967 31.98 1.51 33.09
CA SER A 967 32.48 0.48 34.03
C SER A 967 31.53 -0.72 34.21
N ARG A 968 30.23 -0.57 33.94
CA ARG A 968 29.23 -1.64 34.04
C ARG A 968 28.88 -2.29 32.70
N ARG A 969 29.24 -1.64 31.59
CA ARG A 969 28.78 -2.00 30.25
C ARG A 969 29.90 -1.80 29.21
N PRO A 970 30.62 -2.87 28.83
CA PRO A 970 31.74 -2.77 27.88
C PRO A 970 31.29 -2.46 26.44
N ASP A 971 29.99 -2.57 26.13
CA ASP A 971 29.39 -2.21 24.83
C ASP A 971 28.54 -0.92 24.88
N LEU A 972 28.83 0.00 25.80
CA LEU A 972 28.10 1.27 25.95
C LEU A 972 28.23 2.15 24.70
N ALA A 973 27.09 2.62 24.17
CA ALA A 973 27.04 3.68 23.18
C ALA A 973 26.78 5.04 23.86
N LEU A 974 27.53 6.06 23.46
CA LEU A 974 27.40 7.42 24.00
C LEU A 974 26.89 8.38 22.91
N THR A 975 25.86 9.15 23.22
CA THR A 975 25.41 10.29 22.40
C THR A 975 25.57 11.58 23.17
N LEU A 976 26.32 12.52 22.61
CA LEU A 976 26.46 13.89 23.09
C LEU A 976 25.54 14.78 22.25
N ARG A 977 24.67 15.56 22.90
CA ARG A 977 23.75 16.49 22.22
C ARG A 977 23.57 17.79 23.00
N GLY A 978 22.80 18.72 22.44
CA GLY A 978 22.65 20.07 23.01
C GLY A 978 23.88 20.90 22.69
N ASP A 979 24.10 21.18 21.41
CA ASP A 979 25.29 21.86 20.88
C ASP A 979 26.63 21.45 21.52
N PRO A 980 27.04 20.16 21.42
CA PRO A 980 28.24 19.66 22.08
C PRO A 980 29.52 20.42 21.74
N LEU A 981 29.59 20.98 20.53
CA LEU A 981 30.78 21.66 20.03
C LEU A 981 30.93 23.07 20.62
N SER A 982 29.88 23.66 21.19
CA SER A 982 30.00 24.89 21.96
C SER A 982 30.53 24.66 23.39
N HIS A 983 30.57 23.41 23.86
CA HIS A 983 30.99 23.08 25.21
C HIS A 983 32.52 23.18 25.35
N PRO A 984 33.07 23.98 26.31
CA PRO A 984 34.48 24.36 26.36
C PRO A 984 35.43 23.18 26.63
N ALA A 985 34.92 22.07 27.17
CA ALA A 985 35.70 20.86 27.47
C ALA A 985 35.34 19.65 26.59
N ILE A 986 34.70 19.83 25.43
CA ILE A 986 34.20 18.71 24.59
C ILE A 986 35.28 17.68 24.23
N GLU A 987 36.49 18.12 23.86
CA GLU A 987 37.60 17.21 23.54
C GLU A 987 38.02 16.35 24.74
N ARG A 988 38.02 16.92 25.95
CA ARG A 988 38.36 16.18 27.17
C ARG A 988 37.25 15.20 27.54
N VAL A 989 35.97 15.56 27.34
CA VAL A 989 34.83 14.64 27.52
C VAL A 989 34.95 13.44 26.57
N ILE A 990 35.18 13.67 25.28
CA ILE A 990 35.36 12.61 24.26
C ILE A 990 36.56 11.72 24.62
N ARG A 991 37.71 12.32 24.95
CA ARG A 991 38.92 11.58 25.33
C ARG A 991 38.70 10.73 26.58
N SER A 992 37.94 11.23 27.54
CA SER A 992 37.60 10.49 28.77
C SER A 992 36.66 9.32 28.46
N ALA A 993 35.67 9.51 27.56
CA ALA A 993 34.81 8.44 27.10
C ALA A 993 35.60 7.28 26.44
N ARG A 994 36.58 7.60 25.59
CA ARG A 994 37.46 6.59 24.98
C ARG A 994 38.28 5.83 26.03
N ARG A 995 38.88 6.55 27.00
CA ARG A 995 39.64 5.93 28.10
C ARG A 995 38.78 5.03 28.97
N ALA A 996 37.51 5.40 29.17
CA ALA A 996 36.53 4.60 29.91
C ALA A 996 36.05 3.35 29.13
N GLY A 997 36.46 3.16 27.87
CA GLY A 997 36.11 2.00 27.06
C GLY A 997 34.74 2.09 26.37
N VAL A 998 34.21 3.30 26.15
CA VAL A 998 32.95 3.49 25.41
C VAL A 998 33.07 2.93 23.99
N ALA A 999 32.14 2.06 23.60
CA ALA A 999 32.20 1.30 22.35
C ALA A 999 31.94 2.16 21.10
N GLY A 1000 31.23 3.29 21.23
CA GLY A 1000 31.04 4.25 20.15
C GLY A 1000 30.55 5.60 20.65
N ILE A 1001 31.01 6.67 20.00
CA ILE A 1001 30.69 8.07 20.33
C ILE A 1001 29.94 8.70 19.16
N HIS A 1002 28.75 9.23 19.45
CA HIS A 1002 27.90 9.98 18.53
C HIS A 1002 27.80 11.43 18.99
N VAL A 1003 28.12 12.38 18.12
CA VAL A 1003 28.02 13.82 18.37
C VAL A 1003 26.88 14.39 17.53
N ARG A 1004 25.87 14.99 18.17
CA ARG A 1004 24.75 15.69 17.50
C ARG A 1004 24.93 17.20 17.61
N THR A 1005 25.17 17.88 16.50
CA THR A 1005 25.52 19.31 16.48
C THR A 1005 24.67 20.07 15.46
N PRO A 1006 24.31 21.35 15.71
CA PRO A 1006 23.60 22.15 14.72
C PRO A 1006 24.49 22.41 13.50
N ALA A 1007 23.88 22.57 12.33
CA ALA A 1007 24.61 22.75 11.06
C ALA A 1007 25.46 24.03 10.97
N ARG A 1008 25.23 24.99 11.87
CA ARG A 1008 26.02 26.22 12.03
C ARG A 1008 27.31 26.03 12.84
N ALA A 1009 27.45 24.94 13.59
CA ALA A 1009 28.62 24.72 14.44
C ALA A 1009 29.88 24.47 13.59
N ASP A 1010 31.01 24.93 14.10
CA ASP A 1010 32.32 24.60 13.53
C ASP A 1010 32.74 23.21 14.01
N ILE A 1011 33.00 22.30 13.08
CA ILE A 1011 33.30 20.90 13.38
C ILE A 1011 34.81 20.69 13.22
N PRO A 1012 35.56 20.44 14.32
CA PRO A 1012 37.00 20.30 14.26
C PRO A 1012 37.44 19.16 13.35
N ASP A 1013 38.48 19.39 12.55
CA ASP A 1013 39.14 18.35 11.76
C ASP A 1013 39.67 17.24 12.69
N GLY A 1014 39.32 15.99 12.39
CA GLY A 1014 39.79 14.84 13.16
C GLY A 1014 39.11 14.63 14.52
N LEU A 1015 37.94 15.23 14.76
CA LEU A 1015 37.10 14.93 15.92
C LEU A 1015 36.94 13.41 16.11
N ASP A 1016 37.35 12.88 17.26
CA ASP A 1016 37.31 11.44 17.58
C ASP A 1016 35.89 10.96 17.93
N ALA A 1017 35.01 11.02 16.93
CA ALA A 1017 33.66 10.49 16.96
C ALA A 1017 33.50 9.35 15.95
N ASP A 1018 32.62 8.39 16.23
CA ASP A 1018 32.25 7.34 15.28
C ASP A 1018 31.10 7.80 14.36
N VAL A 1019 30.25 8.69 14.87
CA VAL A 1019 29.12 9.29 14.16
C VAL A 1019 29.02 10.78 14.48
N ILE A 1020 28.86 11.60 13.45
CA ILE A 1020 28.60 13.04 13.54
C ILE A 1020 27.26 13.31 12.86
N SER A 1021 26.26 13.65 13.65
CA SER A 1021 24.96 14.07 13.15
C SER A 1021 24.87 15.59 13.07
N VAL A 1022 24.41 16.09 11.93
CA VAL A 1022 24.32 17.52 11.64
C VAL A 1022 22.85 17.91 11.54
N GLU A 1023 22.39 18.75 12.47
CA GLU A 1023 20.98 19.13 12.61
C GLU A 1023 20.68 20.40 11.81
N PHE A 1024 19.75 20.28 10.85
CA PHE A 1024 19.25 21.40 10.07
C PHE A 1024 18.07 22.04 10.81
N GLU A 1025 18.26 23.26 11.30
CA GLU A 1025 17.19 24.12 11.81
C GLU A 1025 16.47 24.70 10.60
N GLY A 1026 15.34 24.10 10.19
CA GLY A 1026 14.68 24.56 8.97
C GLY A 1026 13.95 25.90 9.13
N GLY A 1027 13.45 26.39 7.99
CA GLY A 1027 12.96 27.75 7.82
C GLY A 1027 13.91 28.52 6.90
N THR A 1028 13.44 28.86 5.70
CA THR A 1028 14.10 29.66 4.64
C THR A 1028 15.03 28.92 3.65
N GLY A 1029 14.74 27.66 3.32
CA GLY A 1029 15.52 26.95 2.30
C GLY A 1029 16.93 26.60 2.77
N ALA A 1030 17.57 25.70 2.03
CA ALA A 1030 18.94 25.27 2.25
C ALA A 1030 19.85 26.45 2.66
N ASP A 1031 20.42 26.44 3.88
CA ASP A 1031 21.63 27.22 4.17
C ASP A 1031 22.73 26.62 3.28
N PRO A 1032 23.10 27.26 2.15
CA PRO A 1032 24.04 26.65 1.23
C PRO A 1032 25.43 26.52 1.87
N ALA A 1033 25.72 27.30 2.92
CA ALA A 1033 26.96 27.17 3.67
C ALA A 1033 26.94 25.92 4.56
N ALA A 1034 25.84 25.63 5.25
CA ALA A 1034 25.65 24.37 5.98
C ALA A 1034 25.81 23.15 5.05
N GLU A 1035 25.17 23.17 3.88
CA GLU A 1035 25.29 22.07 2.92
C GLU A 1035 26.73 21.88 2.44
N ARG A 1036 27.45 22.98 2.12
CA ARG A 1036 28.85 22.90 1.73
C ARG A 1036 29.72 22.29 2.83
N ARG A 1037 29.57 22.73 4.08
CA ARG A 1037 30.29 22.17 5.23
C ARG A 1037 30.05 20.67 5.37
N VAL A 1038 28.81 20.21 5.25
CA VAL A 1038 28.50 18.77 5.31
C VAL A 1038 29.15 17.99 4.16
N ARG A 1039 29.17 18.55 2.94
CA ARG A 1039 29.87 17.94 1.79
C ARG A 1039 31.39 17.86 2.01
N GLU A 1040 31.98 18.92 2.57
CA GLU A 1040 33.41 18.96 2.92
C GLU A 1040 33.74 17.89 3.97
N LEU A 1041 32.89 17.74 5.00
CA LEU A 1041 33.00 16.66 5.99
C LEU A 1041 32.86 15.27 5.39
N ILE A 1042 31.94 15.08 4.43
CA ILE A 1042 31.77 13.81 3.72
C ILE A 1042 33.04 13.46 2.94
N ALA A 1043 33.65 14.46 2.28
CA ALA A 1043 34.84 14.31 1.44
C ALA A 1043 36.14 14.13 2.23
N SER A 1044 36.24 14.65 3.47
CA SER A 1044 37.43 14.53 4.31
C SER A 1044 37.60 13.16 4.97
N ARG A 1045 36.60 12.27 4.88
CA ARG A 1045 36.65 10.95 5.51
C ARG A 1045 37.64 10.01 4.84
N ALA A 1046 38.40 9.28 5.66
CA ALA A 1046 39.21 8.19 5.17
C ALA A 1046 38.34 7.02 4.68
N MET A 1047 38.54 6.60 3.44
CA MET A 1047 37.92 5.40 2.87
C MET A 1047 38.49 4.13 3.54
N GLY A 1048 37.63 3.34 4.18
CA GLY A 1048 37.99 2.06 4.79
C GLY A 1048 38.18 0.92 3.77
N GLY A 1049 38.52 -0.27 4.29
CA GLY A 1049 38.58 -1.49 3.49
C GLY A 1049 37.18 -1.84 2.97
N GLU A 1050 37.03 -1.99 1.65
CA GLU A 1050 35.75 -2.30 0.99
C GLU A 1050 34.69 -1.18 0.97
N GLY A 1051 35.09 0.09 1.12
CA GLY A 1051 34.27 1.24 0.69
C GLY A 1051 33.43 1.95 1.76
N LEU A 1052 33.36 1.44 2.99
CA LEU A 1052 32.72 2.20 4.09
C LEU A 1052 33.71 3.15 4.79
N CYS A 1053 33.20 4.25 5.32
CA CYS A 1053 33.99 5.25 6.02
C CYS A 1053 33.49 5.48 7.45
N VAL A 1054 34.41 5.89 8.31
CA VAL A 1054 34.11 6.51 9.61
C VAL A 1054 34.82 7.87 9.67
N PRO A 1055 34.28 8.88 10.38
CA PRO A 1055 32.96 8.87 11.03
C PRO A 1055 31.81 8.78 10.02
N TRP A 1056 30.66 8.28 10.46
CA TRP A 1056 29.43 8.44 9.69
C TRP A 1056 28.96 9.89 9.82
N ILE A 1057 28.73 10.57 8.69
CA ILE A 1057 28.09 11.90 8.68
C ILE A 1057 26.61 11.69 8.41
N VAL A 1058 25.75 12.11 9.34
CA VAL A 1058 24.31 11.85 9.28
C VAL A 1058 23.54 13.16 9.40
N PRO A 1059 23.17 13.78 8.27
CA PRO A 1059 22.25 14.92 8.23
C PRO A 1059 20.92 14.57 8.89
N ARG A 1060 20.36 15.51 9.67
CA ARG A 1060 19.07 15.36 10.34
C ARG A 1060 18.15 16.54 10.09
N LEU A 1061 16.86 16.28 9.89
CA LEU A 1061 15.80 17.29 9.76
C LEU A 1061 14.65 16.92 10.69
N THR A 1062 14.18 17.85 11.52
CA THR A 1062 13.04 17.60 12.41
C THR A 1062 11.71 17.84 11.69
N ARG A 1063 10.83 16.83 11.64
CA ARG A 1063 9.52 16.95 10.98
C ARG A 1063 8.61 17.93 11.73
N ARG A 1064 8.30 19.06 11.10
CA ARG A 1064 7.42 20.13 11.62
C ARG A 1064 6.79 20.93 10.49
N ASP A 1065 5.82 21.79 10.83
CA ASP A 1065 5.07 22.58 9.82
C ASP A 1065 5.99 23.43 8.93
N GLY A 1066 6.96 24.14 9.52
CA GLY A 1066 7.83 25.09 8.80
C GLY A 1066 8.83 24.47 7.81
N VAL A 1067 9.02 23.15 7.83
CA VAL A 1067 10.05 22.45 7.02
C VAL A 1067 9.45 21.30 6.21
N TYR A 1068 8.15 21.09 6.30
CA TYR A 1068 7.47 19.95 5.70
C TYR A 1068 7.72 19.84 4.18
N SER A 1069 7.69 20.96 3.47
CA SER A 1069 7.95 21.03 2.03
C SER A 1069 9.39 20.70 1.65
N GLU A 1070 10.33 20.71 2.60
CA GLU A 1070 11.76 20.47 2.37
C GLU A 1070 12.15 19.00 2.57
N ILE A 1071 11.29 18.19 3.19
CA ILE A 1071 11.59 16.79 3.58
C ILE A 1071 12.05 15.96 2.39
N GLU A 1072 11.38 16.04 1.24
CA GLU A 1072 11.76 15.25 0.07
C GLU A 1072 13.15 15.60 -0.45
N GLY A 1073 13.38 16.90 -0.68
CA GLY A 1073 14.66 17.39 -1.18
C GLY A 1073 15.81 17.09 -0.22
N PHE A 1074 15.56 17.20 1.09
CA PHE A 1074 16.51 16.82 2.13
C PHE A 1074 16.80 15.30 2.10
N PHE A 1075 15.76 14.48 2.11
CA PHE A 1075 15.87 13.03 2.24
C PHE A 1075 16.61 12.41 1.04
N ASP A 1076 16.22 12.77 -0.18
CA ASP A 1076 16.85 12.22 -1.39
C ASP A 1076 18.30 12.64 -1.53
N ARG A 1077 18.58 13.93 -1.29
CA ARG A 1077 19.94 14.48 -1.42
C ARG A 1077 20.90 13.79 -0.48
N TRP A 1078 20.58 13.76 0.81
CA TRP A 1078 21.50 13.25 1.81
C TRP A 1078 21.61 11.72 1.80
N LEU A 1079 20.55 11.02 1.40
CA LEU A 1079 20.65 9.59 1.16
C LEU A 1079 21.59 9.27 -0.02
N ALA A 1080 21.58 10.10 -1.08
CA ALA A 1080 22.49 9.94 -2.22
C ALA A 1080 23.94 10.36 -1.92
N GLU A 1081 24.14 11.49 -1.23
CA GLU A 1081 25.47 12.06 -0.99
C GLU A 1081 26.16 11.48 0.25
N ALA A 1082 25.45 11.31 1.37
CA ALA A 1082 26.01 10.81 2.64
C ALA A 1082 25.81 9.30 2.84
N GLY A 1083 24.89 8.68 2.10
CA GLY A 1083 24.46 7.30 2.30
C GLY A 1083 23.51 7.11 3.48
N ALA A 1084 23.19 8.18 4.21
CA ALA A 1084 22.30 8.17 5.37
C ALA A 1084 21.75 9.58 5.66
N CYS A 1085 20.54 9.64 6.19
CA CYS A 1085 19.96 10.84 6.81
C CYS A 1085 18.89 10.41 7.81
N VAL A 1086 18.41 11.33 8.64
CA VAL A 1086 17.31 11.06 9.59
C VAL A 1086 16.26 12.17 9.53
N ILE A 1087 14.99 11.76 9.56
CA ILE A 1087 13.87 12.67 9.79
C ILE A 1087 13.47 12.50 11.26
N ASP A 1088 13.76 13.49 12.11
CA ASP A 1088 13.50 13.40 13.55
C ASP A 1088 12.05 13.76 13.93
N PRO A 1089 11.51 13.17 15.02
CA PRO A 1089 10.33 13.69 15.71
C PRO A 1089 10.64 15.05 16.36
N LEU A 1090 9.60 15.86 16.57
CA LEU A 1090 9.65 16.91 17.59
C LEU A 1090 9.78 16.27 19.00
N GLU A 1091 10.49 16.92 19.92
CA GLU A 1091 10.59 16.40 21.30
C GLU A 1091 9.25 16.42 22.03
N SER A 1092 8.44 17.45 21.77
CA SER A 1092 7.09 17.63 22.29
C SER A 1092 6.25 18.37 21.26
N ALA A 1093 4.92 18.30 21.40
CA ALA A 1093 4.04 19.17 20.63
C ALA A 1093 4.39 20.64 20.92
N VAL A 1094 4.43 21.46 19.87
CA VAL A 1094 4.74 22.89 19.95
C VAL A 1094 3.45 23.67 19.73
N GLU A 1095 3.18 24.66 20.57
CA GLU A 1095 1.99 25.51 20.42
C GLU A 1095 1.99 26.22 19.06
N GLY A 1096 0.87 26.17 18.34
CA GLY A 1096 0.73 26.72 16.99
C GLY A 1096 1.18 25.78 15.86
N GLU A 1097 1.90 24.69 16.15
CA GLU A 1097 2.21 23.66 15.16
C GLU A 1097 1.16 22.53 15.16
N ARG A 1098 0.73 22.12 13.98
CA ARG A 1098 -0.19 20.98 13.79
C ARG A 1098 0.55 19.66 13.74
N ILE A 1099 1.78 19.69 13.22
CA ILE A 1099 2.63 18.52 13.12
C ILE A 1099 3.24 18.26 14.49
N GLY A 1100 2.76 17.24 15.20
CA GLY A 1100 3.34 16.76 16.45
C GLY A 1100 4.14 15.45 16.28
N PRO A 1101 4.88 15.01 17.31
CA PRO A 1101 5.60 13.74 17.26
C PRO A 1101 4.66 12.53 17.16
N LEU A 1102 5.09 11.50 16.45
CA LEU A 1102 4.31 10.27 16.36
C LEU A 1102 4.43 9.43 17.64
N PRO A 1103 3.34 8.78 18.08
CA PRO A 1103 3.39 7.91 19.23
C PRO A 1103 4.23 6.67 18.91
N VAL A 1104 5.34 6.52 19.63
CA VAL A 1104 6.23 5.37 19.52
C VAL A 1104 5.50 4.09 19.99
N PRO A 1105 5.63 2.95 19.29
CA PRO A 1105 5.04 1.67 19.68
C PRO A 1105 5.44 1.22 21.08
N GLU A 1106 4.57 0.48 21.77
CA GLU A 1106 4.81 0.06 23.15
C GLU A 1106 6.05 -0.82 23.33
N SER A 1107 6.30 -1.76 22.41
CA SER A 1107 7.51 -2.60 22.44
C SER A 1107 8.79 -1.78 22.34
N GLU A 1108 8.78 -0.73 21.51
CA GLU A 1108 9.91 0.20 21.38
C GLU A 1108 10.07 1.09 22.62
N ARG A 1109 8.98 1.61 23.17
CA ARG A 1109 9.01 2.38 24.43
C ARG A 1109 9.56 1.53 25.58
N ALA A 1110 9.06 0.31 25.73
CA ALA A 1110 9.54 -0.64 26.74
C ALA A 1110 11.04 -0.95 26.56
N ARG A 1111 11.51 -1.09 25.32
CA ARG A 1111 12.95 -1.24 25.05
C ARG A 1111 13.72 -0.01 25.50
N ARG A 1112 13.36 1.20 25.05
CA ARG A 1112 14.02 2.47 25.43
C ARG A 1112 14.07 2.67 26.95
N ARG A 1113 12.98 2.34 27.66
CA ARG A 1113 12.91 2.38 29.12
C ARG A 1113 13.99 1.51 29.78
N ARG A 1114 14.27 0.34 29.20
CA ARG A 1114 15.28 -0.61 29.71
C ARG A 1114 16.70 -0.26 29.28
N THR A 1115 16.89 0.19 28.05
CA THR A 1115 18.21 0.23 27.40
C THR A 1115 18.82 1.62 27.32
N THR A 1116 18.04 2.69 27.51
CA THR A 1116 18.50 4.06 27.27
C THR A 1116 18.36 4.90 28.53
N VAL A 1117 19.41 5.67 28.84
CA VAL A 1117 19.42 6.68 29.91
C VAL A 1117 19.84 8.02 29.33
N ARG A 1118 19.08 9.06 29.64
CA ARG A 1118 19.34 10.47 29.30
C ARG A 1118 19.74 11.21 30.57
N VAL A 1119 20.81 11.99 30.51
CA VAL A 1119 21.26 12.85 31.60
C VAL A 1119 21.18 14.29 31.13
N SER A 1120 20.39 15.10 31.82
CA SER A 1120 20.20 16.52 31.55
C SER A 1120 21.36 17.36 32.11
N PRO A 1121 21.49 18.64 31.71
CA PRO A 1121 22.63 19.47 32.13
C PRO A 1121 22.74 19.66 33.65
N ASP A 1122 21.62 19.62 34.36
CA ASP A 1122 21.54 19.68 35.82
C ASP A 1122 21.91 18.36 36.53
N GLY A 1123 22.27 17.32 35.77
CA GLY A 1123 22.60 15.99 36.27
C GLY A 1123 21.39 15.10 36.53
N SER A 1124 20.17 15.59 36.31
CA SER A 1124 18.96 14.77 36.42
C SER A 1124 18.94 13.66 35.37
N ARG A 1125 18.35 12.51 35.73
CA ARG A 1125 18.40 11.29 34.92
C ARG A 1125 17.01 10.84 34.54
N LEU A 1126 16.80 10.64 33.24
CA LEU A 1126 15.58 10.10 32.67
C LEU A 1126 15.89 8.79 31.94
N ARG A 1127 14.97 7.84 31.97
CA ARG A 1127 14.99 6.68 31.07
C ARG A 1127 14.63 7.13 29.66
N GLY A 1128 14.89 6.29 28.66
CA GLY A 1128 14.64 6.61 27.25
C GLY A 1128 13.17 6.83 26.86
N ASP A 1129 12.23 6.53 27.75
CA ASP A 1129 10.80 6.82 27.62
C ASP A 1129 10.37 8.12 28.35
N GLY A 1130 11.32 8.84 28.95
CA GLY A 1130 11.09 10.08 29.70
C GLY A 1130 10.73 9.89 31.18
N THR A 1131 10.63 8.65 31.68
CA THR A 1131 10.37 8.42 33.11
C THR A 1131 11.61 8.67 33.96
N PRO A 1132 11.49 9.10 35.24
CA PRO A 1132 12.63 9.29 36.12
C PRO A 1132 13.47 8.02 36.26
N ALA A 1133 14.78 8.14 36.13
CA ALA A 1133 15.71 7.07 36.46
C ALA A 1133 16.12 7.15 37.95
N PRO A 1134 16.36 6.02 38.64
CA PRO A 1134 16.72 6.03 40.06
C PRO A 1134 17.99 6.85 40.35
N ALA A 1135 17.98 7.56 41.49
CA ALA A 1135 19.06 8.47 41.91
C ALA A 1135 20.39 7.76 42.19
N SER A 1136 20.35 6.47 42.53
CA SER A 1136 21.53 5.61 42.68
C SER A 1136 21.43 4.39 41.77
N PRO A 1137 22.52 4.00 41.11
CA PRO A 1137 22.58 2.78 40.28
C PRO A 1137 22.43 1.46 41.05
N GLU A 1138 22.21 1.48 42.36
CA GLU A 1138 22.05 0.32 43.25
C GLU A 1138 20.63 0.08 43.77
N ALA A 1139 19.67 0.99 43.51
CA ALA A 1139 18.31 0.83 44.04
C ALA A 1139 17.39 0.06 43.05
N PRO A 1140 16.84 -1.11 43.42
CA PRO A 1140 15.77 -1.73 42.64
C PRO A 1140 14.52 -0.83 42.60
N GLU A 1141 13.72 -0.92 41.52
CA GLU A 1141 12.47 -0.16 41.39
C GLU A 1141 11.54 -0.45 42.58
N PRO A 1142 10.87 0.56 43.17
CA PRO A 1142 9.77 0.30 44.07
C PRO A 1142 8.67 -0.43 43.28
N VAL A 1143 8.35 -1.65 43.71
CA VAL A 1143 7.24 -2.44 43.15
C VAL A 1143 5.95 -1.62 43.31
N PRO A 1144 5.13 -1.43 42.26
CA PRO A 1144 3.85 -0.76 42.40
C PRO A 1144 2.98 -1.52 43.42
N ALA A 1145 2.56 -0.85 44.48
CA ALA A 1145 1.68 -1.42 45.48
C ALA A 1145 0.30 -1.67 44.86
N GLY A 1146 0.05 -2.90 44.41
CA GLY A 1146 -1.22 -3.26 43.79
C GLY A 1146 -1.30 -4.64 43.17
N VAL A 1147 -0.59 -5.65 43.68
CA VAL A 1147 -0.93 -7.08 43.46
C VAL A 1147 -0.47 -7.87 44.68
N ALA A 1148 -1.40 -8.20 45.56
CA ALA A 1148 -1.32 -9.30 46.53
C ALA A 1148 -2.63 -10.09 46.43
#